data_AF-V5FFH2-F1
#
_entry.id   AF-V5FFH2-F1
#
_cell.length_a   1.000
_cell.length_b   1.000
_cell.length_c   1.000
_cell.angle_alpha   90.00
_cell.angle_beta   90.00
_cell.angle_gamma   90.00
#
_symmetry.space_group_name_H-M   'P 1'
#
loop_
_entity.id
_entity.type
_entity.pdbx_description
1 polymer ?
#
loop_
_entity_poly.entity_id
_entity_poly.type
_entity_poly.pdbx_seq_one_letter_code
_entity_poly.pdbx_strand_id
1 'polypeptide(L)'
;MFKRLTQTLGLLAVSTSVVFAAPVQQTDTANSANWYRDAAVSPDGSQIVFRYAGQLWLVPSTGGDALPLTSESVFSSHPVWSPNGKSIAFTSNRFGTGDVFTMDVNSGQSQRLTYHPSKDVPYAYSPDSSTVYFESRRIGNNKANMGNGLFGGGFYLYSVNATGGREHLELGNAVSSFDSAHTAQGFLYTDRPSIEQEWRKHHTSASARDIWLYKGGKHLQLTYFKGEDRDAHWSADDSAMYYLSERSGSFNVWRKEINNPSAKPEQQTFFDTFPLRSLSVSKQNDLVFSYDGDIWIKPSQEAKSHKVAIHIRKQELQAGERNVNLKYQATEFAVSPSGKEAAIVARGDIFVVSMNSGSVVRVTHTGQQEKDVSFSNDGKSLYYSSERNGNWDIYRSQVNATDPGFIGSTSITETAITQTPQDEYQPVLSPDNKKIAYRVDINNLVVENLANKSIIPLVKSTELYSYARSDWSYNWSPDSQYVISRTGSLFGANKIVMFDSNKKDSRIVLSQSGFGKFSPVFSNDGQIAYWLTTKDGVTKLDGSPTQLDVYGVSLNKFTEYNWFKHQDAVALTATSDQDKSKDKDDSKAKKQDEQQAPTAPKTEVDAKGLAQRIHRLTPLSLNLEFAALSPDNKDVLVAYNQKENLVFATFSVATQEFTPLFTRPAAAVSQIQLSNDGSSLIMLGNGTIENYSLATHQSKTQAFDLQAEFDFAQERNYIFNHVWRLTEQRFYNAKLHDVDWAGLKTSYARHLPAVHTYQDFAILLSEMVGELNASHTGASFYEQGQDWEKVGALGVFYDDSYQGEGVRVDTVLDNGPSDLPNSAIVAGSIIKTVNGTAIQKSDDIYPYLRNLIGKPTTLGVVKPDTDKVVNVQVFPIDNKQEFKLSYQYWVAKNEKLADTLSKGKIGYVHVPQMDSDSYKQLVDKLFGENRDKDAVVIDIRFNTGGNLHDQIVDLLSAVQYGTAVSRDGYQAAKFPIRRWTKPTVLLVNSYCYSDASVMAQLYQDNKLGKVVGDTVPGTGTFVNWQHQQNPMLVYGVPQLGMKDKHGNWLENQEIVPDVIVHNYPDSIANQRDVQLETAVKQLLSNK
;
A
#
# COMPACT_ATOMS: atom_id res chain seq x y z
N MET A 1 50.07 -47.68 -5.03
CA MET A 1 51.30 -48.00 -5.78
C MET A 1 51.12 -47.50 -7.21
N PHE A 2 52.16 -46.85 -7.73
CA PHE A 2 52.17 -46.02 -8.93
C PHE A 2 52.63 -46.81 -10.16
N LYS A 3 52.35 -46.25 -11.36
CA LYS A 3 53.02 -46.43 -12.69
C LYS A 3 52.44 -47.53 -13.61
N ARG A 4 52.46 -47.43 -14.94
CA ARG A 4 52.87 -46.45 -16.01
C ARG A 4 52.41 -47.11 -17.35
N LEU A 5 51.90 -46.45 -18.39
CA LEU A 5 52.45 -45.41 -19.32
C LEU A 5 53.18 -46.01 -20.56
N THR A 6 52.68 -45.71 -21.78
CA THR A 6 53.34 -45.40 -23.09
C THR A 6 52.26 -45.38 -24.22
N GLN A 7 51.93 -44.27 -24.94
CA GLN A 7 52.59 -43.52 -26.05
C GLN A 7 52.80 -44.30 -27.38
N THR A 8 52.62 -43.83 -28.64
CA THR A 8 51.87 -42.77 -29.38
C THR A 8 51.99 -43.03 -30.92
N LEU A 9 51.27 -42.27 -31.77
CA LEU A 9 51.27 -42.07 -33.26
C LEU A 9 50.26 -42.90 -34.09
N GLY A 10 49.47 -42.36 -35.04
CA GLY A 10 49.32 -40.99 -35.57
C GLY A 10 48.21 -40.84 -36.66
N LEU A 11 47.99 -39.58 -37.07
CA LEU A 11 47.32 -39.00 -38.27
C LEU A 11 45.79 -39.06 -38.53
N LEU A 12 45.19 -37.86 -38.43
CA LEU A 12 44.23 -37.15 -39.31
C LEU A 12 42.92 -37.82 -39.78
N ALA A 13 41.80 -37.34 -39.22
CA ALA A 13 40.53 -37.16 -39.92
C ALA A 13 39.77 -35.93 -39.39
N VAL A 14 39.15 -35.20 -40.30
CA VAL A 14 38.34 -34.00 -40.12
C VAL A 14 37.21 -34.23 -39.09
N SER A 15 37.07 -33.36 -38.09
CA SER A 15 35.93 -33.38 -37.17
C SER A 15 35.18 -32.05 -37.22
N THR A 16 33.93 -32.14 -37.66
CA THR A 16 32.84 -31.20 -37.39
C THR A 16 32.51 -31.26 -35.90
N SER A 17 32.82 -30.21 -35.17
CA SER A 17 32.44 -30.07 -33.76
C SER A 17 30.95 -29.78 -33.65
N VAL A 18 30.15 -30.81 -33.40
CA VAL A 18 28.80 -30.68 -32.85
C VAL A 18 28.95 -30.12 -31.43
N VAL A 19 28.47 -28.90 -31.21
CA VAL A 19 28.27 -28.36 -29.88
C VAL A 19 27.19 -29.21 -29.23
N PHE A 20 27.57 -30.00 -28.22
CA PHE A 20 26.60 -30.62 -27.32
C PHE A 20 25.89 -29.49 -26.58
N ALA A 21 24.66 -29.17 -27.01
CA ALA A 21 23.72 -28.47 -26.17
C ALA A 21 23.58 -29.27 -24.87
N ALA A 22 23.86 -28.64 -23.73
CA ALA A 22 23.47 -29.18 -22.44
C ALA A 22 21.97 -29.51 -22.52
N PRO A 23 21.51 -30.67 -22.04
CA PRO A 23 20.10 -30.97 -22.03
C PRO A 23 19.41 -29.88 -21.20
N VAL A 24 18.52 -29.13 -21.85
CA VAL A 24 17.48 -28.37 -21.16
C VAL A 24 16.83 -29.38 -20.22
N GLN A 25 16.98 -29.18 -18.91
CA GLN A 25 16.19 -29.90 -17.93
C GLN A 25 14.73 -29.60 -18.26
N GLN A 26 14.10 -30.57 -18.91
CA GLN A 26 12.66 -30.66 -19.00
C GLN A 26 12.19 -30.76 -17.55
N THR A 27 11.72 -29.64 -16.98
CA THR A 27 11.17 -29.62 -15.64
C THR A 27 10.01 -30.60 -15.61
N ASP A 28 10.15 -31.66 -14.82
CA ASP A 28 9.12 -32.65 -14.57
C ASP A 28 7.79 -31.96 -14.25
N THR A 29 6.81 -32.10 -15.13
CA THR A 29 5.40 -31.79 -14.87
C THR A 29 4.78 -32.69 -13.80
N ALA A 30 5.55 -33.63 -13.25
CA ALA A 30 5.16 -34.55 -12.19
C ALA A 30 5.14 -33.93 -10.77
N ASN A 31 5.65 -32.70 -10.58
CA ASN A 31 5.79 -32.06 -9.26
C ASN A 31 5.02 -30.74 -9.04
N SER A 32 4.24 -30.25 -10.02
CA SER A 32 3.46 -29.01 -9.83
C SER A 32 2.24 -29.24 -8.95
N ALA A 33 2.11 -28.49 -7.85
CA ALA A 33 0.96 -28.53 -6.97
C ALA A 33 -0.15 -27.57 -7.44
N ASN A 34 -1.41 -27.89 -7.14
CA ASN A 34 -2.56 -27.07 -7.52
C ASN A 34 -2.72 -25.83 -6.61
N TRP A 35 -3.62 -24.92 -6.98
CA TRP A 35 -4.00 -23.78 -6.12
C TRP A 35 -5.50 -23.51 -6.23
N TYR A 36 -6.29 -24.49 -5.85
CA TYR A 36 -7.75 -24.38 -5.77
C TYR A 36 -8.17 -23.65 -4.50
N ARG A 37 -9.13 -22.75 -4.62
CA ARG A 37 -9.64 -21.91 -3.53
C ARG A 37 -11.16 -21.96 -3.47
N ASP A 38 -11.74 -21.45 -2.38
CA ASP A 38 -13.17 -21.24 -2.19
C ASP A 38 -14.04 -22.48 -2.55
N ALA A 39 -13.63 -23.67 -2.07
CA ALA A 39 -14.35 -24.90 -2.34
C ALA A 39 -15.70 -24.93 -1.59
N ALA A 40 -16.77 -25.32 -2.28
CA ALA A 40 -18.10 -25.49 -1.71
C ALA A 40 -18.80 -26.74 -2.27
N VAL A 41 -19.36 -27.58 -1.40
CA VAL A 41 -20.03 -28.83 -1.76
C VAL A 41 -21.52 -28.61 -2.01
N SER A 42 -22.08 -29.32 -2.99
CA SER A 42 -23.52 -29.31 -3.25
C SER A 42 -24.28 -29.93 -2.06
N PRO A 43 -25.55 -29.54 -1.81
CA PRO A 43 -26.29 -30.03 -0.65
C PRO A 43 -26.46 -31.56 -0.60
N ASP A 44 -26.46 -32.23 -1.75
CA ASP A 44 -26.55 -33.68 -1.89
C ASP A 44 -25.18 -34.40 -1.87
N GLY A 45 -24.09 -33.67 -1.70
CA GLY A 45 -22.73 -34.21 -1.66
C GLY A 45 -22.18 -34.66 -3.01
N SER A 46 -22.91 -34.49 -4.12
CA SER A 46 -22.53 -35.08 -5.42
C SER A 46 -21.55 -34.24 -6.23
N GLN A 47 -21.47 -32.93 -5.99
CA GLN A 47 -20.68 -31.99 -6.77
C GLN A 47 -19.96 -30.98 -5.87
N ILE A 48 -18.86 -30.43 -6.38
CA ILE A 48 -18.07 -29.40 -5.72
C ILE A 48 -17.87 -28.25 -6.71
N VAL A 49 -18.18 -27.04 -6.28
CA VAL A 49 -17.76 -25.81 -6.95
C VAL A 49 -16.50 -25.28 -6.27
N PHE A 50 -15.58 -24.72 -7.04
CA PHE A 50 -14.35 -24.15 -6.51
C PHE A 50 -13.80 -23.07 -7.43
N ARG A 51 -12.89 -22.25 -6.91
CA ARG A 51 -12.18 -21.23 -7.67
C ARG A 51 -10.83 -21.71 -8.14
N TYR A 52 -10.55 -21.46 -9.42
CA TYR A 52 -9.24 -21.68 -10.03
C TYR A 52 -9.01 -20.69 -11.17
N ALA A 53 -7.82 -20.06 -11.20
CA ALA A 53 -7.45 -19.06 -12.20
C ALA A 53 -8.47 -17.91 -12.32
N GLY A 54 -9.02 -17.44 -11.19
CA GLY A 54 -10.04 -16.39 -11.15
C GLY A 54 -11.44 -16.81 -11.62
N GLN A 55 -11.64 -18.07 -12.02
CA GLN A 55 -12.92 -18.62 -12.47
C GLN A 55 -13.50 -19.60 -11.47
N LEU A 56 -14.83 -19.76 -11.48
CA LEU A 56 -15.52 -20.84 -10.79
C LEU A 56 -15.59 -22.08 -11.70
N TRP A 57 -15.35 -23.24 -11.11
CA TRP A 57 -15.34 -24.55 -11.76
C TRP A 57 -16.20 -25.53 -10.99
N LEU A 58 -16.86 -26.44 -11.70
CA LEU A 58 -17.71 -27.50 -11.16
C LEU A 58 -17.08 -28.87 -11.42
N VAL A 59 -17.03 -29.74 -10.42
CA VAL A 59 -16.51 -31.11 -10.55
C VAL A 59 -17.35 -32.09 -9.72
N PRO A 60 -17.52 -33.36 -10.14
CA PRO A 60 -18.10 -34.38 -9.26
C PRO A 60 -17.27 -34.53 -7.98
N SER A 61 -17.93 -34.76 -6.83
CA SER A 61 -17.23 -34.97 -5.54
C SER A 61 -16.35 -36.21 -5.53
N THR A 62 -16.63 -37.18 -6.41
CA THR A 62 -15.81 -38.36 -6.67
C THR A 62 -14.55 -38.08 -7.50
N GLY A 63 -14.38 -36.86 -8.00
CA GLY A 63 -13.37 -36.49 -8.99
C GLY A 63 -13.80 -36.75 -10.44
N GLY A 64 -12.99 -36.29 -11.39
CA GLY A 64 -13.26 -36.36 -12.82
C GLY A 64 -12.90 -35.07 -13.56
N ASP A 65 -13.51 -34.87 -14.73
CA ASP A 65 -13.40 -33.63 -15.50
C ASP A 65 -14.15 -32.47 -14.81
N ALA A 66 -13.51 -31.30 -14.74
CA ALA A 66 -14.12 -30.08 -14.24
C ALA A 66 -14.62 -29.18 -15.37
N LEU A 67 -15.74 -28.48 -15.14
CA LEU A 67 -16.40 -27.59 -16.08
C LEU A 67 -16.30 -26.13 -15.62
N PRO A 68 -15.87 -25.18 -16.46
CA PRO A 68 -15.86 -23.77 -16.09
C PRO A 68 -17.29 -23.22 -16.06
N LEU A 69 -17.64 -22.51 -14.99
CA LEU A 69 -18.95 -21.88 -14.82
C LEU A 69 -18.93 -20.37 -15.13
N THR A 70 -17.76 -19.73 -15.05
CA THR A 70 -17.61 -18.28 -15.29
C THR A 70 -16.54 -18.01 -16.35
N SER A 71 -16.62 -16.85 -17.00
CA SER A 71 -15.62 -16.45 -18.01
C SER A 71 -14.25 -16.16 -17.39
N GLU A 72 -13.18 -16.49 -18.13
CA GLU A 72 -11.79 -16.16 -17.80
C GLU A 72 -11.46 -14.66 -17.75
N SER A 73 -12.31 -13.83 -18.35
CA SER A 73 -12.11 -12.37 -18.42
C SER A 73 -12.56 -11.61 -17.18
N VAL A 74 -13.21 -12.30 -16.22
CA VAL A 74 -13.74 -11.72 -14.98
C VAL A 74 -13.26 -12.52 -13.79
N PHE A 75 -12.93 -11.84 -12.70
CA PHE A 75 -12.59 -12.49 -11.45
C PHE A 75 -13.88 -12.81 -10.68
N SER A 76 -14.11 -14.10 -10.44
CA SER A 76 -15.28 -14.62 -9.72
C SER A 76 -14.85 -15.45 -8.52
N SER A 77 -15.50 -15.28 -7.37
CA SER A 77 -15.07 -15.88 -6.09
C SER A 77 -16.20 -16.12 -5.10
N HIS A 78 -15.89 -16.79 -3.99
CA HIS A 78 -16.82 -17.07 -2.89
C HIS A 78 -18.14 -17.73 -3.37
N PRO A 79 -18.09 -18.90 -4.04
CA PRO A 79 -19.30 -19.58 -4.45
C PRO A 79 -20.03 -20.20 -3.25
N VAL A 80 -21.36 -20.07 -3.25
CA VAL A 80 -22.26 -20.62 -2.22
C VAL A 80 -23.40 -21.36 -2.91
N TRP A 81 -23.66 -22.60 -2.53
CA TRP A 81 -24.77 -23.39 -3.08
C TRP A 81 -26.12 -23.01 -2.47
N SER A 82 -27.16 -22.97 -3.29
CA SER A 82 -28.53 -22.95 -2.79
C SER A 82 -28.88 -24.29 -2.12
N PRO A 83 -29.67 -24.32 -1.02
CA PRO A 83 -30.04 -25.56 -0.33
C PRO A 83 -30.81 -26.57 -1.20
N ASN A 84 -31.41 -26.12 -2.30
CA ASN A 84 -32.07 -26.97 -3.29
C ASN A 84 -31.11 -27.51 -4.39
N GLY A 85 -29.84 -27.13 -4.38
CA GLY A 85 -28.79 -27.60 -5.29
C GLY A 85 -28.90 -27.11 -6.74
N LYS A 86 -29.78 -26.15 -7.03
CA LYS A 86 -30.05 -25.67 -8.40
C LYS A 86 -29.24 -24.45 -8.80
N SER A 87 -28.78 -23.66 -7.83
CA SER A 87 -28.15 -22.36 -8.09
C SER A 87 -26.93 -22.13 -7.21
N ILE A 88 -26.05 -21.26 -7.69
CA ILE A 88 -24.84 -20.81 -6.98
C ILE A 88 -24.89 -19.29 -6.89
N ALA A 89 -24.71 -18.74 -5.68
CA ALA A 89 -24.40 -17.33 -5.46
C ALA A 89 -22.89 -17.12 -5.44
N PHE A 90 -22.38 -16.02 -5.98
CA PHE A 90 -20.95 -15.72 -6.03
C PHE A 90 -20.66 -14.23 -6.20
N THR A 91 -19.46 -13.79 -5.82
CA THR A 91 -18.97 -12.43 -6.11
C THR A 91 -18.34 -12.38 -7.50
N SER A 92 -18.62 -11.33 -8.29
CA SER A 92 -17.92 -11.08 -9.56
C SER A 92 -17.54 -9.60 -9.74
N ASN A 93 -16.30 -9.33 -10.18
CA ASN A 93 -15.79 -7.98 -10.45
C ASN A 93 -16.23 -7.42 -11.82
N ARG A 94 -17.20 -8.05 -12.49
CA ARG A 94 -17.64 -7.70 -13.86
C ARG A 94 -18.04 -6.23 -14.01
N PHE A 95 -18.54 -5.56 -12.97
CA PHE A 95 -18.97 -4.15 -13.06
C PHE A 95 -18.24 -3.22 -12.07
N GLY A 96 -17.09 -3.62 -11.55
CA GLY A 96 -16.31 -2.81 -10.61
C GLY A 96 -15.72 -3.64 -9.48
N THR A 97 -15.92 -3.20 -8.24
CA THR A 97 -15.26 -3.76 -7.05
C THR A 97 -15.72 -5.16 -6.64
N GLY A 98 -16.90 -5.60 -7.10
CA GLY A 98 -17.45 -6.93 -6.87
C GLY A 98 -18.90 -6.90 -6.37
N ASP A 99 -19.82 -7.38 -7.19
CA ASP A 99 -21.25 -7.53 -6.82
C ASP A 99 -21.60 -9.01 -6.57
N VAL A 100 -22.74 -9.25 -5.91
CA VAL A 100 -23.32 -10.61 -5.79
C VAL A 100 -24.10 -10.95 -7.05
N PHE A 101 -23.84 -12.14 -7.57
CA PHE A 101 -24.56 -12.76 -8.68
C PHE A 101 -25.14 -14.10 -8.24
N THR A 102 -26.22 -14.52 -8.87
CA THR A 102 -26.69 -15.91 -8.87
C THR A 102 -26.55 -16.53 -10.24
N MET A 103 -26.46 -17.86 -10.28
CA MET A 103 -26.40 -18.62 -11.52
C MET A 103 -27.10 -19.96 -11.35
N ASP A 104 -27.94 -20.33 -12.32
CA ASP A 104 -28.48 -21.68 -12.43
C ASP A 104 -27.39 -22.63 -12.95
N VAL A 105 -27.14 -23.71 -12.23
CA VAL A 105 -25.99 -24.60 -12.46
C VAL A 105 -26.10 -25.38 -13.76
N ASN A 106 -27.33 -25.67 -14.22
CA ASN A 106 -27.55 -26.50 -15.41
C ASN A 106 -27.55 -25.66 -16.69
N SER A 107 -28.14 -24.47 -16.66
CA SER A 107 -28.27 -23.58 -17.83
C SER A 107 -27.13 -22.58 -17.96
N GLY A 108 -26.40 -22.30 -16.87
CA GLY A 108 -25.37 -21.25 -16.81
C GLY A 108 -25.93 -19.82 -16.87
N GLN A 109 -27.26 -19.65 -16.81
CA GLN A 109 -27.86 -18.32 -16.79
C GLN A 109 -27.55 -17.63 -15.46
N SER A 110 -26.97 -16.43 -15.54
CA SER A 110 -26.57 -15.65 -14.37
C SER A 110 -27.30 -14.31 -14.29
N GLN A 111 -27.60 -13.89 -13.06
CA GLN A 111 -28.28 -12.65 -12.72
C GLN A 111 -27.48 -11.87 -11.66
N ARG A 112 -27.37 -10.55 -11.82
CA ARG A 112 -26.81 -9.64 -10.80
C ARG A 112 -27.86 -9.36 -9.72
N LEU A 113 -27.48 -9.44 -8.46
CA LEU A 113 -28.37 -9.18 -7.32
C LEU A 113 -28.14 -7.82 -6.67
N THR A 114 -26.88 -7.40 -6.52
CA THR A 114 -26.51 -6.18 -5.78
C THR A 114 -25.86 -5.14 -6.68
N TYR A 115 -25.95 -3.87 -6.26
CA TYR A 115 -25.52 -2.70 -7.04
C TYR A 115 -24.79 -1.65 -6.21
N HIS A 116 -24.38 -1.96 -4.98
CA HIS A 116 -23.69 -1.02 -4.11
C HIS A 116 -22.26 -0.76 -4.59
N PRO A 117 -21.70 0.46 -4.42
CA PRO A 117 -20.29 0.74 -4.77
C PRO A 117 -19.24 0.03 -3.89
N SER A 118 -19.65 -0.86 -2.97
CA SER A 118 -18.74 -1.63 -2.11
C SER A 118 -18.63 -3.04 -2.67
N LYS A 119 -17.54 -3.74 -2.34
CA LYS A 119 -17.46 -5.18 -2.62
C LYS A 119 -18.47 -5.92 -1.74
N ASP A 120 -19.32 -6.74 -2.36
CA ASP A 120 -20.27 -7.62 -1.69
C ASP A 120 -19.82 -9.09 -1.78
N VAL A 121 -19.88 -9.81 -0.67
CA VAL A 121 -19.41 -11.21 -0.55
C VAL A 121 -20.53 -12.11 -0.03
N PRO A 122 -21.09 -13.03 -0.84
CA PRO A 122 -22.13 -13.94 -0.36
C PRO A 122 -21.55 -14.96 0.62
N TYR A 123 -22.31 -15.26 1.66
CA TYR A 123 -21.95 -16.25 2.68
C TYR A 123 -22.89 -17.45 2.72
N ALA A 124 -24.21 -17.23 2.62
CA ALA A 124 -25.18 -18.31 2.73
C ALA A 124 -26.47 -18.01 1.95
N TYR A 125 -27.29 -19.04 1.77
CA TYR A 125 -28.69 -18.92 1.39
C TYR A 125 -29.60 -19.15 2.60
N SER A 126 -30.81 -18.63 2.55
CA SER A 126 -31.89 -19.08 3.45
C SER A 126 -32.26 -20.54 3.16
N PRO A 127 -32.81 -21.30 4.15
CA PRO A 127 -33.08 -22.73 4.00
C PRO A 127 -34.05 -23.09 2.86
N ASP A 128 -34.94 -22.16 2.52
CA ASP A 128 -35.91 -22.24 1.42
C ASP A 128 -35.33 -21.82 0.06
N SER A 129 -34.04 -21.45 -0.01
CA SER A 129 -33.33 -20.96 -1.20
C SER A 129 -33.86 -19.64 -1.77
N SER A 130 -34.67 -18.88 -1.03
CA SER A 130 -35.30 -17.65 -1.52
C SER A 130 -34.47 -16.38 -1.31
N THR A 131 -33.52 -16.41 -0.38
CA THR A 131 -32.73 -15.26 0.07
C THR A 131 -31.25 -15.61 0.08
N VAL A 132 -30.40 -14.65 -0.30
CA VAL A 132 -28.93 -14.71 -0.21
C VAL A 132 -28.47 -13.74 0.86
N TYR A 133 -27.66 -14.22 1.80
CA TYR A 133 -26.99 -13.42 2.82
C TYR A 133 -25.57 -13.09 2.37
N PHE A 134 -25.14 -11.84 2.55
CA PHE A 134 -23.84 -11.36 2.09
C PHE A 134 -23.26 -10.30 3.04
N GLU A 135 -21.95 -10.27 3.14
CA GLU A 135 -21.21 -9.18 3.78
C GLU A 135 -21.12 -8.00 2.83
N SER A 136 -21.28 -6.79 3.38
CA SER A 136 -20.87 -5.57 2.69
C SER A 136 -20.33 -4.53 3.67
N ARG A 137 -19.30 -3.79 3.24
CA ARG A 137 -18.83 -2.62 3.98
C ARG A 137 -19.69 -1.41 3.64
N ARG A 138 -20.57 -1.00 4.55
CA ARG A 138 -21.54 0.09 4.33
C ARG A 138 -21.76 0.92 5.60
N ILE A 139 -22.54 1.99 5.49
CA ILE A 139 -22.89 2.86 6.62
C ILE A 139 -23.90 2.22 7.58
N GLY A 140 -24.56 1.12 7.20
CA GLY A 140 -25.61 0.49 7.99
C GLY A 140 -26.88 1.34 8.01
N ASN A 141 -27.55 1.39 9.16
CA ASN A 141 -28.66 2.29 9.42
C ASN A 141 -28.45 3.02 10.76
N ASN A 142 -29.37 3.91 11.14
CA ASN A 142 -29.26 4.70 12.38
C ASN A 142 -29.14 3.84 13.66
N LYS A 143 -29.67 2.62 13.63
CA LYS A 143 -29.62 1.66 14.76
C LYS A 143 -28.42 0.72 14.69
N ALA A 144 -27.72 0.66 13.56
CA ALA A 144 -26.63 -0.27 13.28
C ALA A 144 -25.44 0.49 12.67
N ASN A 145 -24.84 1.38 13.48
CA ASN A 145 -23.73 2.23 13.07
C ASN A 145 -22.57 2.26 14.07
N MET A 146 -22.54 1.40 15.09
CA MET A 146 -21.47 1.45 16.09
C MET A 146 -20.08 1.11 15.51
N GLY A 147 -20.03 0.31 14.44
CA GLY A 147 -18.80 0.02 13.68
C GLY A 147 -18.31 1.19 12.83
N ASN A 148 -19.09 2.26 12.70
CA ASN A 148 -18.75 3.41 11.84
C ASN A 148 -17.64 4.29 12.42
N GLY A 149 -17.11 3.96 13.61
CA GLY A 149 -15.81 4.49 14.06
C GLY A 149 -14.67 4.13 13.10
N LEU A 150 -14.79 3.02 12.35
CA LEU A 150 -13.84 2.61 11.31
C LEU A 150 -14.08 3.39 10.00
N PHE A 151 -13.77 4.68 10.03
CA PHE A 151 -13.92 5.61 8.89
C PHE A 151 -15.33 5.64 8.30
N GLY A 152 -16.37 5.48 9.12
CA GLY A 152 -17.75 5.69 8.71
C GLY A 152 -18.49 4.49 8.13
N GLY A 153 -17.83 3.33 7.98
CA GLY A 153 -18.45 2.12 7.45
C GLY A 153 -18.02 0.85 8.18
N GLY A 154 -18.99 -0.02 8.44
CA GLY A 154 -18.80 -1.34 9.06
C GLY A 154 -19.06 -2.49 8.10
N PHE A 155 -18.47 -3.65 8.38
CA PHE A 155 -18.64 -4.88 7.62
C PHE A 155 -19.86 -5.66 8.11
N TYR A 156 -21.04 -5.22 7.68
CA TYR A 156 -22.32 -5.73 8.18
C TYR A 156 -22.86 -6.87 7.31
N LEU A 157 -23.79 -7.64 7.89
CA LEU A 157 -24.51 -8.67 7.16
C LEU A 157 -25.78 -8.10 6.55
N TYR A 158 -25.93 -8.26 5.24
CA TYR A 158 -27.11 -7.92 4.47
C TYR A 158 -27.75 -9.17 3.86
N SER A 159 -28.98 -9.03 3.39
CA SER A 159 -29.69 -10.05 2.61
C SER A 159 -30.39 -9.44 1.40
N VAL A 160 -30.61 -10.27 0.38
CA VAL A 160 -31.38 -9.91 -0.82
C VAL A 160 -32.09 -11.14 -1.35
N ASN A 161 -33.24 -10.98 -2.00
CA ASN A 161 -33.90 -12.10 -2.64
C ASN A 161 -32.99 -12.73 -3.72
N ALA A 162 -33.04 -14.05 -3.87
CA ALA A 162 -32.22 -14.80 -4.82
C ALA A 162 -32.50 -14.44 -6.30
N THR A 163 -33.61 -13.75 -6.58
CA THR A 163 -33.95 -13.17 -7.89
C THR A 163 -33.75 -11.65 -7.96
N GLY A 164 -33.07 -11.06 -6.99
CA GLY A 164 -32.80 -9.64 -6.88
C GLY A 164 -33.95 -8.86 -6.24
N GLY A 165 -33.72 -7.57 -6.02
CA GLY A 165 -34.69 -6.67 -5.40
C GLY A 165 -34.07 -5.88 -4.26
N ARG A 166 -34.89 -5.48 -3.29
CA ARG A 166 -34.50 -4.68 -2.13
C ARG A 166 -33.56 -5.46 -1.21
N GLU A 167 -32.49 -4.81 -0.82
CA GLU A 167 -31.51 -5.33 0.13
C GLU A 167 -31.94 -4.98 1.56
N HIS A 168 -31.63 -5.85 2.53
CA HIS A 168 -32.00 -5.67 3.94
C HIS A 168 -30.79 -5.85 4.85
N LEU A 169 -30.65 -4.99 5.86
CA LEU A 169 -29.63 -5.16 6.90
C LEU A 169 -30.09 -6.20 7.93
N GLU A 170 -29.33 -7.28 8.09
CA GLU A 170 -29.64 -8.38 9.00
C GLU A 170 -28.93 -8.23 10.35
N LEU A 171 -27.60 -7.99 10.32
CA LEU A 171 -26.78 -7.85 11.52
C LEU A 171 -25.90 -6.60 11.43
N GLY A 172 -26.04 -5.72 12.43
CA GLY A 172 -25.27 -4.47 12.58
C GLY A 172 -23.92 -4.61 13.30
N ASN A 173 -23.44 -5.84 13.51
CA ASN A 173 -22.09 -6.11 14.02
C ASN A 173 -21.19 -6.62 12.89
N ALA A 174 -19.87 -6.49 13.07
CA ALA A 174 -18.92 -6.96 12.07
C ALA A 174 -18.88 -8.49 12.02
N VAL A 175 -18.98 -9.06 10.82
CA VAL A 175 -18.96 -10.51 10.56
C VAL A 175 -17.89 -10.87 9.52
N SER A 176 -17.37 -12.10 9.58
CA SER A 176 -16.39 -12.61 8.60
C SER A 176 -16.77 -13.96 7.97
N SER A 177 -17.80 -14.63 8.48
CA SER A 177 -18.50 -15.74 7.83
C SER A 177 -19.90 -15.87 8.42
N PHE A 178 -20.80 -16.57 7.73
CA PHE A 178 -22.18 -16.78 8.18
C PHE A 178 -22.75 -18.07 7.60
N ASP A 179 -23.53 -18.81 8.39
CA ASP A 179 -24.28 -19.98 7.94
C ASP A 179 -25.67 -20.07 8.59
N SER A 180 -26.67 -20.49 7.81
CA SER A 180 -28.07 -20.58 8.25
C SER A 180 -28.45 -22.01 8.63
N ALA A 181 -29.08 -22.18 9.79
CA ALA A 181 -29.61 -23.48 10.19
C ALA A 181 -30.65 -24.00 9.21
N HIS A 182 -30.74 -25.31 9.05
CA HIS A 182 -31.76 -25.96 8.21
C HIS A 182 -33.17 -25.83 8.80
N THR A 183 -33.26 -25.60 10.11
CA THR A 183 -34.47 -25.46 10.91
C THR A 183 -34.52 -24.10 11.62
N ALA A 184 -35.42 -23.93 12.59
CA ALA A 184 -35.56 -22.68 13.35
C ALA A 184 -34.45 -22.45 14.41
N GLN A 185 -33.27 -23.04 14.24
CA GLN A 185 -32.18 -22.93 15.23
C GLN A 185 -31.41 -21.61 15.20
N GLY A 186 -31.53 -20.81 14.13
CA GLY A 186 -30.89 -19.50 14.01
C GLY A 186 -29.72 -19.50 13.03
N PHE A 187 -28.74 -18.63 13.27
CA PHE A 187 -27.59 -18.44 12.38
C PHE A 187 -26.27 -18.55 13.14
N LEU A 188 -25.28 -19.20 12.53
CA LEU A 188 -23.89 -19.15 12.99
C LEU A 188 -23.19 -18.01 12.27
N TYR A 189 -22.32 -17.28 12.96
CA TYR A 189 -21.41 -16.33 12.32
C TYR A 189 -20.08 -16.29 13.03
N THR A 190 -19.02 -15.98 12.28
CA THR A 190 -17.71 -15.66 12.83
C THR A 190 -17.63 -14.15 13.00
N ASP A 191 -17.20 -13.66 14.16
CA ASP A 191 -17.02 -12.22 14.36
C ASP A 191 -15.81 -11.67 13.58
N ARG A 192 -15.63 -10.34 13.63
CA ARG A 192 -14.46 -9.66 13.08
C ARG A 192 -14.01 -8.59 14.08
N PRO A 193 -13.18 -8.92 15.07
CA PRO A 193 -12.84 -8.00 16.17
C PRO A 193 -11.74 -6.99 15.81
N SER A 194 -11.07 -7.11 14.68
CA SER A 194 -10.00 -6.19 14.26
C SER A 194 -9.89 -6.06 12.74
N ILE A 195 -9.01 -5.17 12.26
CA ILE A 195 -8.64 -5.01 10.85
C ILE A 195 -7.49 -5.93 10.41
N GLU A 196 -7.11 -6.89 11.25
CA GLU A 196 -6.01 -7.80 10.91
C GLU A 196 -6.32 -8.59 9.63
N GLN A 197 -5.27 -8.82 8.85
CA GLN A 197 -5.40 -9.55 7.59
C GLN A 197 -5.75 -11.03 7.85
N GLU A 198 -6.65 -11.59 7.04
CA GLU A 198 -7.26 -12.90 7.31
C GLU A 198 -6.29 -14.09 7.21
N TRP A 199 -5.16 -13.93 6.54
CA TRP A 199 -4.16 -14.97 6.30
C TRP A 199 -3.09 -15.05 7.39
N ARG A 200 -3.16 -14.20 8.44
CA ARG A 200 -2.28 -14.30 9.62
C ARG A 200 -2.64 -15.58 10.37
N LYS A 201 -1.62 -16.33 10.77
CA LYS A 201 -1.75 -17.63 11.45
C LYS A 201 -1.14 -17.55 12.83
N HIS A 202 -1.56 -18.45 13.71
CA HIS A 202 -0.98 -18.63 15.05
C HIS A 202 -1.10 -17.43 16.00
N HIS A 203 -1.84 -16.38 15.62
CA HIS A 203 -2.04 -15.24 16.52
C HIS A 203 -2.99 -15.63 17.65
N THR A 204 -2.67 -15.15 18.85
CA THR A 204 -3.42 -15.49 20.08
C THR A 204 -3.96 -14.25 20.76
N SER A 205 -3.97 -13.11 20.05
CA SER A 205 -4.40 -11.83 20.58
C SER A 205 -5.92 -11.66 20.49
N ALA A 206 -6.43 -10.56 21.04
CA ALA A 206 -7.82 -10.10 20.90
C ALA A 206 -8.30 -9.88 19.45
N SER A 207 -7.41 -10.02 18.46
CA SER A 207 -7.77 -10.06 17.04
C SER A 207 -8.28 -11.42 16.57
N ALA A 208 -8.02 -12.50 17.31
CA ALA A 208 -8.47 -13.85 16.96
C ALA A 208 -9.99 -13.94 17.08
N ARG A 209 -10.61 -14.63 16.13
CA ARG A 209 -12.08 -14.66 16.01
C ARG A 209 -12.70 -15.82 16.74
N ASP A 210 -13.95 -15.59 17.09
CA ASP A 210 -14.83 -16.57 17.70
C ASP A 210 -16.13 -16.73 16.90
N ILE A 211 -16.76 -17.88 17.10
CA ILE A 211 -18.03 -18.26 16.50
C ILE A 211 -19.16 -17.94 17.47
N TRP A 212 -20.22 -17.37 16.93
CA TRP A 212 -21.41 -16.94 17.63
C TRP A 212 -22.67 -17.55 17.01
N LEU A 213 -23.68 -17.76 17.85
CA LEU A 213 -25.03 -18.14 17.47
C LEU A 213 -25.97 -16.95 17.65
N TYR A 214 -26.64 -16.54 16.58
CA TYR A 214 -27.77 -15.61 16.64
C TYR A 214 -29.09 -16.38 16.62
N LYS A 215 -29.87 -16.29 17.70
CA LYS A 215 -31.16 -16.98 17.83
C LYS A 215 -32.16 -16.17 18.64
N GLY A 216 -33.35 -15.96 18.08
CA GLY A 216 -34.45 -15.27 18.77
C GLY A 216 -34.11 -13.84 19.21
N GLY A 217 -33.31 -13.12 18.41
CA GLY A 217 -32.89 -11.75 18.71
C GLY A 217 -31.74 -11.64 19.73
N LYS A 218 -31.03 -12.73 20.01
CA LYS A 218 -29.91 -12.77 20.96
C LYS A 218 -28.67 -13.38 20.34
N HIS A 219 -27.52 -12.87 20.75
CA HIS A 219 -26.21 -13.36 20.36
C HIS A 219 -25.58 -14.20 21.48
N LEU A 220 -25.12 -15.41 21.16
CA LEU A 220 -24.46 -16.32 22.10
C LEU A 220 -23.10 -16.74 21.57
N GLN A 221 -22.02 -16.41 22.27
CA GLN A 221 -20.67 -16.85 21.92
C GLN A 221 -20.52 -18.36 22.17
N LEU A 222 -20.13 -19.11 21.14
CA LEU A 222 -19.99 -20.57 21.18
C LEU A 222 -18.54 -21.01 21.39
N THR A 223 -17.55 -20.20 21.00
CA THR A 223 -16.13 -20.50 21.17
C THR A 223 -15.42 -19.46 22.01
N TYR A 224 -14.32 -19.87 22.66
CA TYR A 224 -13.53 -19.06 23.57
C TYR A 224 -12.05 -19.46 23.49
N PHE A 225 -11.63 -20.00 22.34
CA PHE A 225 -10.26 -20.48 22.17
C PHE A 225 -9.33 -19.27 22.03
N LYS A 226 -8.18 -19.28 22.70
CA LYS A 226 -7.16 -18.23 22.56
C LYS A 226 -6.36 -18.46 21.27
N GLY A 227 -7.01 -18.24 20.13
CA GLY A 227 -6.55 -18.48 18.77
C GLY A 227 -7.76 -18.48 17.82
N GLU A 228 -7.56 -18.79 16.55
CA GLU A 228 -8.63 -18.61 15.56
C GLU A 228 -9.63 -19.79 15.52
N ASP A 229 -10.91 -19.48 15.69
CA ASP A 229 -12.07 -20.34 15.40
C ASP A 229 -12.92 -19.64 14.32
N ARG A 230 -13.08 -20.24 13.13
CA ARG A 230 -13.67 -19.60 11.94
C ARG A 230 -14.54 -20.55 11.10
N ASP A 231 -15.28 -19.98 10.16
CA ASP A 231 -15.92 -20.70 9.05
C ASP A 231 -16.80 -21.86 9.54
N ALA A 232 -17.78 -21.51 10.38
CA ALA A 232 -18.68 -22.47 11.01
C ALA A 232 -19.86 -22.83 10.11
N HIS A 233 -20.18 -24.11 10.05
CA HIS A 233 -21.28 -24.70 9.29
C HIS A 233 -22.13 -25.61 10.18
N TRP A 234 -23.44 -25.65 9.95
CA TRP A 234 -24.35 -26.54 10.68
C TRP A 234 -24.17 -28.02 10.33
N SER A 235 -24.39 -28.92 11.29
CA SER A 235 -24.65 -30.32 10.98
C SER A 235 -26.00 -30.50 10.29
N ALA A 236 -26.18 -31.61 9.58
CA ALA A 236 -27.39 -31.94 8.82
C ALA A 236 -28.70 -31.87 9.63
N ASP A 237 -28.63 -32.08 10.93
CA ASP A 237 -29.75 -32.06 11.89
C ASP A 237 -29.75 -30.80 12.78
N ASP A 238 -28.86 -29.85 12.51
CA ASP A 238 -28.58 -28.65 13.30
C ASP A 238 -28.20 -28.93 14.77
N SER A 239 -27.84 -30.16 15.17
CA SER A 239 -27.50 -30.46 16.58
C SER A 239 -26.10 -29.99 16.98
N ALA A 240 -25.20 -29.84 16.00
CA ALA A 240 -23.82 -29.46 16.15
C ALA A 240 -23.37 -28.48 15.06
N MET A 241 -22.17 -27.93 15.23
CA MET A 241 -21.44 -27.21 14.19
C MET A 241 -20.14 -27.91 13.82
N TYR A 242 -19.74 -27.79 12.56
CA TYR A 242 -18.38 -28.02 12.07
C TYR A 242 -17.71 -26.66 11.83
N TYR A 243 -16.44 -26.52 12.19
CA TYR A 243 -15.73 -25.26 12.05
C TYR A 243 -14.22 -25.45 11.93
N LEU A 244 -13.52 -24.45 11.42
CA LEU A 244 -12.06 -24.44 11.37
C LEU A 244 -11.48 -23.90 12.67
N SER A 245 -10.51 -24.60 13.25
CA SER A 245 -9.80 -24.17 14.46
C SER A 245 -8.31 -24.47 14.40
N GLU A 246 -7.47 -23.53 14.85
CA GLU A 246 -6.02 -23.70 14.99
C GLU A 246 -5.60 -24.44 16.29
N ARG A 247 -6.57 -24.98 17.05
CA ARG A 247 -6.34 -25.59 18.37
C ARG A 247 -5.38 -26.79 18.37
N SER A 248 -5.16 -27.41 17.22
CA SER A 248 -4.15 -28.47 17.01
C SER A 248 -2.85 -27.99 16.35
N GLY A 249 -2.60 -26.67 16.34
CA GLY A 249 -1.40 -26.04 15.77
C GLY A 249 -1.62 -25.40 14.40
N SER A 250 -2.51 -25.94 13.58
CA SER A 250 -2.95 -25.34 12.31
C SER A 250 -4.41 -25.67 12.07
N PHE A 251 -5.09 -24.91 11.20
CA PHE A 251 -6.51 -25.07 10.94
C PHE A 251 -6.85 -26.51 10.55
N ASN A 252 -7.68 -27.14 11.37
CA ASN A 252 -8.34 -28.40 11.08
C ASN A 252 -9.85 -28.24 11.28
N VAL A 253 -10.64 -29.21 10.80
CA VAL A 253 -12.07 -29.22 11.09
C VAL A 253 -12.32 -29.78 12.48
N TRP A 254 -13.14 -29.09 13.25
CA TRP A 254 -13.62 -29.48 14.57
C TRP A 254 -15.14 -29.51 14.59
N ARG A 255 -15.69 -30.38 15.43
CA ARG A 255 -17.13 -30.51 15.66
C ARG A 255 -17.45 -30.13 17.10
N LYS A 256 -18.52 -29.37 17.32
CA LYS A 256 -19.02 -29.08 18.67
C LYS A 256 -20.54 -29.15 18.71
N GLU A 257 -21.08 -29.86 19.70
CA GLU A 257 -22.52 -29.89 19.97
C GLU A 257 -23.03 -28.51 20.40
N ILE A 258 -24.13 -28.06 19.79
CA ILE A 258 -24.75 -26.77 20.10
C ILE A 258 -25.77 -26.92 21.23
N ASN A 259 -26.50 -28.03 21.24
CA ASN A 259 -27.52 -28.32 22.26
C ASN A 259 -26.94 -28.72 23.63
N ASN A 260 -25.64 -29.02 23.69
CA ASN A 260 -24.91 -29.26 24.94
C ASN A 260 -23.67 -28.36 25.01
N PRO A 261 -23.80 -27.12 25.53
CA PRO A 261 -22.70 -26.17 25.59
C PRO A 261 -21.46 -26.65 26.37
N SER A 262 -21.63 -27.65 27.25
CA SER A 262 -20.53 -28.26 28.02
C SER A 262 -19.76 -29.33 27.23
N ALA A 263 -20.26 -29.74 26.05
CA ALA A 263 -19.56 -30.68 25.18
C ALA A 263 -18.22 -30.08 24.73
N LYS A 264 -17.17 -30.88 24.85
CA LYS A 264 -15.84 -30.50 24.36
C LYS A 264 -15.83 -30.59 22.83
N PRO A 265 -15.12 -29.68 22.14
CA PRO A 265 -14.88 -29.82 20.71
C PRO A 265 -14.14 -31.12 20.38
N GLU A 266 -14.54 -31.75 19.28
CA GLU A 266 -13.98 -33.00 18.76
C GLU A 266 -13.31 -32.75 17.41
N GLN A 267 -12.02 -33.04 17.31
CA GLN A 267 -11.26 -32.89 16.07
C GLN A 267 -11.70 -33.91 15.03
N GLN A 268 -11.95 -33.46 13.79
CA GLN A 268 -12.46 -34.29 12.69
C GLN A 268 -11.40 -34.58 11.61
N THR A 269 -10.40 -33.72 11.48
CA THR A 269 -9.26 -33.87 10.56
C THR A 269 -7.94 -33.65 11.30
N PHE A 270 -6.85 -34.24 10.80
CA PHE A 270 -5.57 -34.31 11.52
C PHE A 270 -4.39 -33.96 10.60
N PHE A 271 -4.49 -32.86 9.86
CA PHE A 271 -3.40 -32.34 9.03
C PHE A 271 -2.47 -31.44 9.84
N ASP A 272 -1.17 -31.50 9.57
CA ASP A 272 -0.13 -30.87 10.39
C ASP A 272 0.84 -29.96 9.62
N THR A 273 0.74 -29.84 8.29
CA THR A 273 1.68 -29.02 7.49
C THR A 273 1.11 -27.70 6.95
N PHE A 274 -0.15 -27.66 6.49
CA PHE A 274 -0.80 -26.45 5.96
C PHE A 274 -2.17 -26.22 6.61
N PRO A 275 -2.68 -24.97 6.63
CA PRO A 275 -4.02 -24.72 7.13
C PRO A 275 -5.08 -25.26 6.17
N LEU A 276 -6.15 -25.85 6.73
CA LEU A 276 -7.40 -26.05 5.99
C LEU A 276 -8.08 -24.70 5.76
N ARG A 277 -8.69 -24.54 4.59
CA ARG A 277 -9.44 -23.34 4.18
C ARG A 277 -10.75 -23.74 3.51
N SER A 278 -11.70 -22.80 3.45
CA SER A 278 -12.97 -22.95 2.72
C SER A 278 -13.72 -24.22 3.13
N LEU A 279 -14.05 -24.35 4.41
CA LEU A 279 -14.85 -25.47 4.88
C LEU A 279 -16.26 -25.36 4.26
N SER A 280 -16.80 -26.49 3.84
CA SER A 280 -18.16 -26.60 3.35
C SER A 280 -18.72 -27.97 3.74
N VAL A 281 -20.01 -28.02 4.10
CA VAL A 281 -20.66 -29.22 4.67
C VAL A 281 -21.91 -29.58 3.87
N SER A 282 -22.02 -30.85 3.44
CA SER A 282 -23.22 -31.36 2.75
C SER A 282 -24.36 -31.66 3.73
N LYS A 283 -25.60 -31.87 3.22
CA LYS A 283 -26.73 -32.35 4.06
C LYS A 283 -26.54 -33.77 4.58
N GLN A 284 -25.48 -34.46 4.17
CA GLN A 284 -25.09 -35.77 4.68
C GLN A 284 -23.91 -35.66 5.68
N ASN A 285 -23.48 -34.45 6.03
CA ASN A 285 -22.29 -34.13 6.83
C ASN A 285 -20.96 -34.51 6.15
N ASP A 286 -20.90 -34.54 4.82
CA ASP A 286 -19.61 -34.66 4.13
C ASP A 286 -18.87 -33.33 4.25
N LEU A 287 -17.60 -33.40 4.64
CA LEU A 287 -16.77 -32.21 4.86
C LEU A 287 -15.89 -32.00 3.63
N VAL A 288 -16.04 -30.88 2.94
CA VAL A 288 -15.17 -30.46 1.84
C VAL A 288 -14.36 -29.25 2.27
N PHE A 289 -13.08 -29.24 1.93
CA PHE A 289 -12.16 -28.16 2.27
C PHE A 289 -10.99 -28.13 1.30
N SER A 290 -10.33 -26.97 1.23
CA SER A 290 -9.03 -26.84 0.57
C SER A 290 -7.91 -27.13 1.55
N TYR A 291 -6.94 -27.95 1.13
CA TYR A 291 -5.72 -28.23 1.87
C TYR A 291 -4.56 -28.34 0.88
N ASP A 292 -3.48 -27.60 1.16
CA ASP A 292 -2.26 -27.62 0.36
C ASP A 292 -2.51 -27.40 -1.15
N GLY A 293 -3.37 -26.42 -1.46
CA GLY A 293 -3.73 -26.05 -2.83
C GLY A 293 -4.64 -27.05 -3.57
N ASP A 294 -5.01 -28.16 -2.94
CA ASP A 294 -5.94 -29.16 -3.46
C ASP A 294 -7.29 -29.14 -2.73
N ILE A 295 -8.29 -29.80 -3.31
CA ILE A 295 -9.59 -30.02 -2.69
C ILE A 295 -9.63 -31.42 -2.09
N TRP A 296 -10.11 -31.49 -0.85
CA TRP A 296 -10.25 -32.71 -0.08
C TRP A 296 -11.69 -32.88 0.37
N ILE A 297 -12.09 -34.14 0.50
CA ILE A 297 -13.39 -34.53 1.04
C ILE A 297 -13.20 -35.55 2.15
N LYS A 298 -13.96 -35.42 3.23
CA LYS A 298 -14.17 -36.45 4.25
C LYS A 298 -15.65 -36.83 4.24
N PRO A 299 -16.03 -37.94 3.59
CA PRO A 299 -17.39 -38.43 3.66
C PRO A 299 -17.81 -38.71 5.11
N SER A 300 -19.08 -38.49 5.45
CA SER A 300 -19.56 -38.61 6.83
C SER A 300 -19.42 -40.01 7.42
N GLN A 301 -19.49 -41.04 6.57
CA GLN A 301 -19.35 -42.44 6.94
C GLN A 301 -17.89 -42.90 7.05
N GLU A 302 -16.94 -42.04 6.67
CA GLU A 302 -15.52 -42.39 6.61
C GLU A 302 -14.69 -41.68 7.68
N ALA A 303 -13.70 -42.40 8.20
CA ALA A 303 -12.79 -41.86 9.20
C ALA A 303 -11.69 -40.96 8.59
N LYS A 304 -11.37 -41.14 7.31
CA LYS A 304 -10.25 -40.46 6.64
C LYS A 304 -10.74 -39.53 5.53
N SER A 305 -9.97 -38.47 5.30
CA SER A 305 -10.14 -37.57 4.16
C SER A 305 -9.38 -38.08 2.94
N HIS A 306 -9.88 -37.78 1.75
CA HIS A 306 -9.25 -38.11 0.47
C HIS A 306 -9.18 -36.88 -0.43
N LYS A 307 -8.12 -36.78 -1.22
CA LYS A 307 -7.99 -35.75 -2.26
C LYS A 307 -8.95 -36.03 -3.41
N VAL A 308 -9.68 -35.01 -3.86
CA VAL A 308 -10.56 -35.11 -5.04
C VAL A 308 -9.69 -35.04 -6.30
N ALA A 309 -9.79 -36.05 -7.15
CA ALA A 309 -9.02 -36.12 -8.40
C ALA A 309 -9.64 -35.23 -9.48
N ILE A 310 -9.18 -33.98 -9.58
CA ILE A 310 -9.73 -32.98 -10.49
C ILE A 310 -8.92 -32.91 -11.78
N HIS A 311 -9.59 -32.99 -12.92
CA HIS A 311 -9.01 -32.86 -14.25
C HIS A 311 -9.56 -31.61 -14.93
N ILE A 312 -8.73 -30.58 -15.10
CA ILE A 312 -9.10 -29.38 -15.85
C ILE A 312 -8.49 -29.50 -17.24
N ARG A 313 -9.34 -29.63 -18.27
CA ARG A 313 -8.91 -29.61 -19.66
C ARG A 313 -8.56 -28.17 -20.02
N LYS A 314 -7.27 -27.87 -20.09
CA LYS A 314 -6.79 -26.56 -20.54
C LYS A 314 -6.52 -26.59 -22.03
N GLN A 315 -6.96 -25.55 -22.73
CA GLN A 315 -6.35 -25.23 -24.00
C GLN A 315 -4.97 -24.65 -23.69
N GLU A 316 -3.93 -25.50 -23.78
CA GLU A 316 -2.55 -25.05 -23.64
C GLU A 316 -2.12 -24.38 -24.94
N LEU A 317 -2.09 -23.05 -24.95
CA LEU A 317 -1.09 -22.35 -25.74
C LEU A 317 0.27 -22.62 -25.06
N GLN A 318 1.35 -22.77 -25.83
CA GLN A 318 2.68 -22.91 -25.23
C GLN A 318 2.87 -21.82 -24.17
N ALA A 319 3.31 -22.22 -22.96
CA ALA A 319 3.81 -21.27 -21.98
C ALA A 319 4.83 -20.38 -22.70
N GLY A 320 4.58 -19.09 -22.71
CA GLY A 320 5.26 -18.24 -23.67
C GLY A 320 4.86 -16.79 -23.54
N GLU A 321 5.78 -15.97 -23.98
CA GLU A 321 5.71 -14.53 -23.94
C GLU A 321 4.47 -14.02 -24.68
N ARG A 322 3.77 -13.06 -24.07
CA ARG A 322 2.68 -12.33 -24.71
C ARG A 322 3.19 -10.98 -25.14
N ASN A 323 2.83 -10.56 -26.35
CA ASN A 323 3.05 -9.19 -26.76
C ASN A 323 2.16 -8.26 -25.94
N VAL A 324 2.79 -7.38 -25.16
CA VAL A 324 2.13 -6.38 -24.32
C VAL A 324 2.73 -5.01 -24.58
N ASN A 325 1.93 -3.97 -24.34
CA ASN A 325 2.38 -2.60 -24.35
C ASN A 325 2.54 -2.09 -22.91
N LEU A 326 3.77 -1.75 -22.53
CA LEU A 326 4.14 -1.35 -21.18
C LEU A 326 4.26 0.17 -20.99
N LYS A 327 3.87 0.99 -21.97
CA LYS A 327 4.15 2.45 -21.95
C LYS A 327 3.56 3.22 -20.76
N TYR A 328 2.48 2.73 -20.14
CA TYR A 328 1.86 3.33 -18.95
C TYR A 328 2.36 2.70 -17.63
N GLN A 329 3.35 1.81 -17.71
CA GLN A 329 3.94 1.10 -16.58
C GLN A 329 5.42 1.46 -16.40
N ALA A 330 5.83 2.62 -16.93
CA ALA A 330 7.15 3.17 -16.74
C ALA A 330 7.34 3.60 -15.28
N THR A 331 8.45 3.16 -14.69
CA THR A 331 8.79 3.39 -13.27
C THR A 331 10.07 4.21 -13.10
N GLU A 332 10.90 4.26 -14.13
CA GLU A 332 12.18 4.97 -14.13
C GLU A 332 12.53 5.45 -15.53
N PHE A 333 13.29 6.54 -15.61
CA PHE A 333 13.92 6.95 -16.85
C PHE A 333 15.27 7.63 -16.60
N ALA A 334 16.15 7.53 -17.60
CA ALA A 334 17.42 8.22 -17.64
C ALA A 334 17.67 8.77 -19.05
N VAL A 335 18.17 9.99 -19.15
CA VAL A 335 18.47 10.63 -20.43
C VAL A 335 19.94 10.41 -20.81
N SER A 336 20.22 10.12 -22.09
CA SER A 336 21.59 9.98 -22.57
C SER A 336 22.36 11.31 -22.54
N PRO A 337 23.69 11.33 -22.41
CA PRO A 337 24.48 12.55 -22.35
C PRO A 337 24.27 13.49 -23.55
N SER A 338 23.91 12.93 -24.71
CA SER A 338 23.61 13.68 -25.92
C SER A 338 22.21 14.33 -25.94
N GLY A 339 21.32 13.94 -25.03
CA GLY A 339 19.91 14.34 -25.00
C GLY A 339 19.03 13.74 -26.12
N LYS A 340 19.57 12.84 -26.94
CA LYS A 340 18.88 12.27 -28.11
C LYS A 340 18.18 10.93 -27.85
N GLU A 341 18.52 10.28 -26.75
CA GLU A 341 17.96 8.99 -26.35
C GLU A 341 17.56 9.04 -24.86
N ALA A 342 16.56 8.27 -24.47
CA ALA A 342 16.18 8.07 -23.09
C ALA A 342 15.97 6.58 -22.80
N ALA A 343 16.59 6.06 -21.75
CA ALA A 343 16.31 4.75 -21.22
C ALA A 343 15.09 4.83 -20.30
N ILE A 344 14.20 3.85 -20.38
CA ILE A 344 12.97 3.73 -19.58
C ILE A 344 12.94 2.33 -18.97
N VAL A 345 12.70 2.24 -17.66
CA VAL A 345 12.36 0.98 -17.00
C VAL A 345 10.85 0.83 -16.96
N ALA A 346 10.31 -0.21 -17.59
CA ALA A 346 8.90 -0.56 -17.53
C ALA A 346 8.75 -2.05 -17.26
N ARG A 347 7.97 -2.38 -16.21
CA ARG A 347 7.68 -3.76 -15.80
C ARG A 347 8.92 -4.66 -15.64
N GLY A 348 10.03 -4.10 -15.17
CA GLY A 348 11.28 -4.83 -14.96
C GLY A 348 12.22 -4.89 -16.17
N ASP A 349 11.84 -4.34 -17.33
CA ASP A 349 12.72 -4.27 -18.50
C ASP A 349 13.15 -2.85 -18.84
N ILE A 350 14.33 -2.74 -19.48
CA ILE A 350 14.89 -1.50 -19.99
C ILE A 350 14.61 -1.36 -21.49
N PHE A 351 14.08 -0.22 -21.86
CA PHE A 351 13.86 0.21 -23.24
C PHE A 351 14.64 1.50 -23.49
N VAL A 352 15.21 1.68 -24.67
CA VAL A 352 15.74 2.98 -25.10
C VAL A 352 14.82 3.57 -26.17
N VAL A 353 14.45 4.82 -25.97
CA VAL A 353 13.54 5.60 -26.83
C VAL A 353 14.30 6.73 -27.49
N SER A 354 14.09 6.90 -28.80
CA SER A 354 14.57 8.06 -29.57
C SER A 354 13.75 9.30 -29.20
N MET A 355 14.44 10.33 -28.71
CA MET A 355 13.83 11.63 -28.39
C MET A 355 13.38 12.40 -29.64
N ASN A 356 13.76 11.95 -30.85
CA ASN A 356 13.40 12.60 -32.10
C ASN A 356 12.25 11.90 -32.85
N SER A 357 12.24 10.57 -32.86
CA SER A 357 11.28 9.78 -33.65
C SER A 357 10.30 8.96 -32.80
N GLY A 358 10.58 8.76 -31.51
CA GLY A 358 9.80 7.87 -30.64
C GLY A 358 10.05 6.38 -30.91
N SER A 359 10.99 6.05 -31.80
CA SER A 359 11.42 4.67 -32.05
C SER A 359 12.00 4.06 -30.78
N VAL A 360 11.75 2.78 -30.55
CA VAL A 360 12.12 2.07 -29.32
C VAL A 360 12.98 0.86 -29.65
N VAL A 361 14.00 0.62 -28.83
CA VAL A 361 14.78 -0.62 -28.77
C VAL A 361 14.65 -1.19 -27.37
N ARG A 362 14.25 -2.46 -27.26
CA ARG A 362 14.27 -3.19 -25.98
C ARG A 362 15.70 -3.67 -25.70
N VAL A 363 16.23 -3.31 -24.53
CA VAL A 363 17.62 -3.59 -24.14
C VAL A 363 17.72 -4.89 -23.37
N THR A 364 16.83 -5.09 -22.39
CA THR A 364 16.77 -6.32 -21.58
C THR A 364 15.54 -7.13 -21.93
N HIS A 365 15.65 -8.44 -21.73
CA HIS A 365 14.62 -9.42 -22.05
C HIS A 365 14.52 -10.39 -20.88
N THR A 366 14.16 -9.89 -19.69
CA THR A 366 14.13 -10.73 -18.48
C THR A 366 12.77 -10.71 -17.79
N GLY A 367 12.49 -11.77 -17.03
CA GLY A 367 11.33 -11.82 -16.15
C GLY A 367 11.58 -11.22 -14.77
N GLN A 368 12.80 -10.75 -14.51
CA GLN A 368 13.23 -10.15 -13.25
C GLN A 368 13.05 -8.62 -13.29
N GLN A 369 13.46 -7.95 -12.21
CA GLN A 369 13.34 -6.50 -12.10
C GLN A 369 14.66 -5.78 -12.36
N GLU A 370 14.66 -4.94 -13.38
CA GLU A 370 15.70 -3.96 -13.65
C GLU A 370 15.34 -2.64 -12.97
N LYS A 371 16.33 -1.97 -12.38
CA LYS A 371 16.19 -0.66 -11.71
C LYS A 371 17.52 0.12 -11.73
N ASP A 372 17.44 1.38 -11.33
CA ASP A 372 18.58 2.27 -11.13
C ASP A 372 19.44 2.42 -12.42
N VAL A 373 18.77 2.67 -13.55
CA VAL A 373 19.39 2.75 -14.88
C VAL A 373 20.08 4.08 -15.11
N SER A 374 21.27 4.05 -15.68
CA SER A 374 22.04 5.23 -16.08
C SER A 374 22.87 4.99 -17.33
N PHE A 375 23.14 6.04 -18.11
CA PHE A 375 24.05 5.98 -19.25
C PHE A 375 25.51 6.19 -18.82
N SER A 376 26.45 5.57 -19.53
CA SER A 376 27.85 6.03 -19.54
C SER A 376 27.96 7.40 -20.22
N ASN A 377 29.02 8.14 -19.91
CA ASN A 377 29.17 9.50 -20.43
C ASN A 377 29.37 9.62 -21.94
N ASP A 378 29.75 8.54 -22.61
CA ASP A 378 29.80 8.46 -24.08
C ASP A 378 28.47 8.03 -24.71
N GLY A 379 27.47 7.69 -23.89
CA GLY A 379 26.15 7.20 -24.31
C GLY A 379 26.17 5.79 -24.91
N LYS A 380 27.26 5.03 -24.78
CA LYS A 380 27.41 3.70 -25.41
C LYS A 380 27.09 2.53 -24.51
N SER A 381 26.94 2.77 -23.20
CA SER A 381 26.61 1.75 -22.21
C SER A 381 25.48 2.22 -21.31
N LEU A 382 24.71 1.26 -20.82
CA LEU A 382 23.75 1.41 -19.73
C LEU A 382 24.24 0.60 -18.53
N TYR A 383 24.25 1.21 -17.36
CA TYR A 383 24.48 0.53 -16.07
C TYR A 383 23.18 0.52 -15.29
N TYR A 384 22.87 -0.61 -14.68
CA TYR A 384 21.63 -0.80 -13.93
C TYR A 384 21.79 -1.95 -12.94
N SER A 385 20.88 -2.03 -11.98
CA SER A 385 20.72 -3.17 -11.10
C SER A 385 19.67 -4.13 -11.65
N SER A 386 19.91 -5.43 -11.53
CA SER A 386 18.86 -6.43 -11.75
C SER A 386 18.96 -7.52 -10.69
N GLU A 387 17.81 -7.98 -10.22
CA GLU A 387 17.73 -9.03 -9.20
C GLU A 387 17.63 -10.41 -9.87
N ARG A 388 18.78 -10.95 -10.25
CA ARG A 388 18.90 -12.23 -10.96
C ARG A 388 19.75 -13.18 -10.14
N ASN A 389 19.58 -14.49 -10.36
CA ASN A 389 20.39 -15.54 -9.69
C ASN A 389 20.36 -15.51 -8.15
N GLY A 390 19.38 -14.85 -7.54
CA GLY A 390 19.17 -14.84 -6.09
C GLY A 390 19.68 -13.60 -5.36
N ASN A 391 20.37 -12.67 -6.01
CA ASN A 391 20.85 -11.41 -5.44
C ASN A 391 20.55 -10.21 -6.36
N TRP A 392 20.63 -8.99 -5.83
CA TRP A 392 20.79 -7.81 -6.66
C TRP A 392 22.23 -7.74 -7.16
N ASP A 393 22.41 -7.66 -8.47
CA ASP A 393 23.72 -7.46 -9.10
C ASP A 393 23.68 -6.24 -10.03
N ILE A 394 24.85 -5.69 -10.32
CA ILE A 394 25.03 -4.59 -11.27
C ILE A 394 25.36 -5.16 -12.64
N TYR A 395 24.65 -4.72 -13.66
CA TYR A 395 24.82 -5.12 -15.05
C TYR A 395 25.21 -3.93 -15.92
N ARG A 396 25.86 -4.23 -17.03
CA ARG A 396 26.18 -3.28 -18.09
C ARG A 396 25.71 -3.81 -19.45
N SER A 397 24.83 -3.09 -20.12
CA SER A 397 24.49 -3.33 -21.53
C SER A 397 25.22 -2.33 -22.41
N GLN A 398 25.88 -2.79 -23.48
CA GLN A 398 26.76 -1.97 -24.32
C GLN A 398 26.53 -2.21 -25.81
N VAL A 399 26.60 -1.15 -26.60
CA VAL A 399 26.60 -1.20 -28.09
C VAL A 399 28.02 -1.08 -28.65
N ASN A 400 28.21 -1.35 -29.94
CA ASN A 400 29.53 -1.19 -30.56
C ASN A 400 29.99 0.26 -30.49
N ALA A 401 31.30 0.46 -30.32
CA ALA A 401 31.89 1.81 -30.26
C ALA A 401 31.63 2.64 -31.54
N THR A 402 31.43 1.97 -32.68
CA THR A 402 31.11 2.58 -33.97
C THR A 402 29.63 2.93 -34.15
N ASP A 403 28.73 2.35 -33.35
CA ASP A 403 27.29 2.60 -33.47
C ASP A 403 26.97 4.01 -32.97
N PRO A 404 25.98 4.71 -33.53
CA PRO A 404 25.63 6.07 -33.10
C PRO A 404 25.01 6.11 -31.69
N GLY A 405 24.38 5.03 -31.24
CA GLY A 405 23.67 4.89 -29.95
C GLY A 405 22.88 3.58 -29.93
N PHE A 406 22.02 3.40 -28.93
CA PHE A 406 21.20 2.18 -28.81
C PHE A 406 20.17 2.06 -29.92
N ILE A 407 19.54 3.17 -30.34
CA ILE A 407 18.51 3.16 -31.39
C ILE A 407 19.04 2.70 -32.76
N GLY A 408 20.32 2.97 -33.03
CA GLY A 408 20.97 2.61 -34.29
C GLY A 408 21.80 1.33 -34.24
N SER A 409 21.83 0.63 -33.11
CA SER A 409 22.64 -0.58 -32.95
C SER A 409 21.85 -1.83 -33.33
N THR A 410 22.53 -2.80 -33.94
CA THR A 410 21.97 -4.12 -34.28
C THR A 410 22.36 -5.20 -33.29
N SER A 411 23.21 -4.89 -32.29
CA SER A 411 23.66 -5.84 -31.29
C SER A 411 23.97 -5.14 -29.97
N ILE A 412 23.39 -5.65 -28.89
CA ILE A 412 23.64 -5.20 -27.52
C ILE A 412 24.30 -6.36 -26.78
N THR A 413 25.44 -6.10 -26.15
CA THR A 413 26.14 -7.07 -25.30
C THR A 413 25.92 -6.71 -23.84
N GLU A 414 25.43 -7.65 -23.04
CA GLU A 414 25.26 -7.50 -21.60
C GLU A 414 26.44 -8.16 -20.86
N THR A 415 26.88 -7.57 -19.75
CA THR A 415 27.91 -8.14 -18.87
C THR A 415 27.59 -7.81 -17.42
N ALA A 416 27.65 -8.81 -16.54
CA ALA A 416 27.55 -8.58 -15.10
C ALA A 416 28.85 -7.91 -14.59
N ILE A 417 28.70 -6.81 -13.85
CA ILE A 417 29.78 -6.05 -13.23
C ILE A 417 30.09 -6.60 -11.84
N THR A 418 29.03 -6.94 -11.09
CA THR A 418 29.10 -7.70 -9.84
C THR A 418 28.41 -9.05 -10.03
N GLN A 419 28.88 -10.06 -9.30
CA GLN A 419 28.29 -11.40 -9.18
C GLN A 419 28.75 -11.98 -7.85
N THR A 420 28.26 -11.41 -6.75
CA THR A 420 28.64 -11.88 -5.41
C THR A 420 27.42 -12.39 -4.62
N PRO A 421 27.61 -13.01 -3.45
CA PRO A 421 26.51 -13.39 -2.57
C PRO A 421 25.80 -12.20 -1.89
N GLN A 422 26.31 -10.98 -2.02
CA GLN A 422 25.73 -9.78 -1.41
C GLN A 422 24.80 -9.08 -2.38
N ASP A 423 23.86 -8.28 -1.86
CA ASP A 423 23.05 -7.43 -2.72
C ASP A 423 23.81 -6.17 -3.11
N GLU A 424 24.18 -6.03 -4.38
CA GLU A 424 24.83 -4.85 -4.94
C GLU A 424 23.93 -4.10 -5.91
N TYR A 425 23.66 -2.83 -5.62
CA TYR A 425 22.69 -2.07 -6.41
C TYR A 425 22.83 -0.56 -6.37
N GLN A 426 21.98 0.12 -7.15
CA GLN A 426 21.94 1.57 -7.35
C GLN A 426 23.27 2.11 -7.94
N PRO A 427 23.77 1.55 -9.05
CA PRO A 427 25.04 1.96 -9.63
C PRO A 427 25.01 3.43 -10.09
N VAL A 428 26.03 4.19 -9.68
CA VAL A 428 26.29 5.54 -10.22
C VAL A 428 27.73 5.60 -10.71
N LEU A 429 27.90 5.73 -12.02
CA LEU A 429 29.21 5.79 -12.68
C LEU A 429 29.89 7.15 -12.44
N SER A 430 31.20 7.17 -12.26
CA SER A 430 31.97 8.40 -12.18
C SER A 430 32.00 9.12 -13.54
N PRO A 431 32.08 10.46 -13.58
CA PRO A 431 32.13 11.21 -14.83
C PRO A 431 33.29 10.84 -15.80
N ASP A 432 34.38 10.26 -15.32
CA ASP A 432 35.47 9.76 -16.16
C ASP A 432 35.29 8.31 -16.62
N ASN A 433 34.16 7.67 -16.29
CA ASN A 433 33.81 6.27 -16.54
C ASN A 433 34.80 5.24 -15.91
N LYS A 434 35.65 5.63 -14.95
CA LYS A 434 36.67 4.72 -14.37
C LYS A 434 36.26 4.06 -13.06
N LYS A 435 35.28 4.62 -12.36
CA LYS A 435 34.80 4.13 -11.06
C LYS A 435 33.29 4.05 -11.05
N ILE A 436 32.77 3.24 -10.14
CA ILE A 436 31.34 3.07 -9.91
C ILE A 436 31.08 3.12 -8.41
N ALA A 437 30.10 3.94 -8.00
CA ALA A 437 29.59 3.96 -6.63
C ALA A 437 28.32 3.13 -6.56
N TYR A 438 28.19 2.26 -5.55
CA TYR A 438 27.01 1.42 -5.38
C TYR A 438 26.80 1.01 -3.93
N ARG A 439 25.58 0.58 -3.62
CA ARG A 439 25.20 0.07 -2.31
C ARG A 439 25.53 -1.41 -2.19
N VAL A 440 25.88 -1.82 -0.98
CA VAL A 440 26.05 -3.23 -0.61
C VAL A 440 25.14 -3.55 0.57
N ASP A 441 24.31 -4.58 0.42
CA ASP A 441 23.21 -4.93 1.31
C ASP A 441 22.31 -3.70 1.57
N ILE A 442 21.87 -3.45 2.80
CA ILE A 442 20.88 -2.39 3.07
C ILE A 442 21.55 -1.01 3.27
N ASN A 443 22.67 -0.95 4.01
CA ASN A 443 23.19 0.28 4.63
C ASN A 443 24.67 0.60 4.32
N ASN A 444 25.31 -0.08 3.36
CA ASN A 444 26.69 0.24 2.98
C ASN A 444 26.74 0.96 1.62
N LEU A 445 27.70 1.87 1.47
CA LEU A 445 28.04 2.54 0.20
C LEU A 445 29.52 2.35 -0.07
N VAL A 446 29.86 1.88 -1.26
CA VAL A 446 31.24 1.64 -1.68
C VAL A 446 31.52 2.30 -3.03
N VAL A 447 32.81 2.46 -3.33
CA VAL A 447 33.32 2.82 -4.66
C VAL A 447 34.25 1.73 -5.15
N GLU A 448 34.02 1.23 -6.35
CA GLU A 448 34.88 0.28 -7.04
C GLU A 448 35.61 0.95 -8.21
N ASN A 449 36.90 0.68 -8.36
CA ASN A 449 37.65 0.99 -9.56
C ASN A 449 37.45 -0.09 -10.63
N LEU A 450 36.90 0.28 -11.79
CA LEU A 450 36.51 -0.68 -12.82
C LEU A 450 37.69 -1.38 -13.51
N ALA A 451 38.88 -0.78 -13.49
CA ALA A 451 40.07 -1.33 -14.16
C ALA A 451 40.80 -2.37 -13.30
N ASN A 452 40.96 -2.13 -12.00
CA ASN A 452 41.72 -3.00 -11.10
C ASN A 452 40.88 -3.68 -10.01
N LYS A 453 39.56 -3.43 -9.98
CA LYS A 453 38.60 -4.04 -9.05
C LYS A 453 38.84 -3.72 -7.56
N SER A 454 39.60 -2.67 -7.25
CA SER A 454 39.78 -2.22 -5.85
C SER A 454 38.52 -1.52 -5.33
N ILE A 455 38.14 -1.83 -4.09
CA ILE A 455 36.94 -1.31 -3.42
C ILE A 455 37.32 -0.40 -2.24
N ILE A 456 36.68 0.77 -2.16
CA ILE A 456 36.81 1.76 -1.08
C ILE A 456 35.44 1.93 -0.41
N PRO A 457 35.28 1.53 0.87
CA PRO A 457 34.04 1.76 1.60
C PRO A 457 33.92 3.24 1.99
N LEU A 458 32.75 3.84 1.72
CA LEU A 458 32.44 5.23 2.05
C LEU A 458 31.53 5.36 3.27
N VAL A 459 30.44 4.57 3.32
CA VAL A 459 29.48 4.53 4.43
C VAL A 459 29.33 3.11 4.91
N LYS A 460 29.46 2.90 6.23
CA LYS A 460 29.29 1.59 6.88
C LYS A 460 27.85 1.41 7.36
N SER A 461 27.42 0.15 7.53
CA SER A 461 26.07 -0.22 7.97
C SER A 461 25.62 0.38 9.32
N THR A 462 26.55 0.80 10.18
CA THR A 462 26.27 1.45 11.47
C THR A 462 26.14 2.97 11.37
N GLU A 463 26.46 3.57 10.22
CA GLU A 463 26.51 5.02 10.03
C GLU A 463 25.25 5.57 9.35
N LEU A 464 24.40 4.70 8.81
CA LEU A 464 23.17 5.06 8.10
C LEU A 464 22.13 3.96 8.24
N TYR A 465 20.86 4.36 8.25
CA TYR A 465 19.73 3.47 8.04
C TYR A 465 18.88 3.97 6.87
N SER A 466 18.60 3.08 5.91
CA SER A 466 17.73 3.29 4.75
C SER A 466 16.42 2.54 4.94
N TYR A 467 15.34 3.29 5.17
CA TYR A 467 14.00 2.75 5.39
C TYR A 467 13.41 2.18 4.09
N ALA A 468 13.60 2.87 2.96
CA ALA A 468 13.19 2.42 1.64
C ALA A 468 14.32 2.66 0.63
N ARG A 469 14.39 1.88 -0.47
CA ARG A 469 15.50 1.99 -1.44
C ARG A 469 15.68 3.42 -1.97
N SER A 470 14.57 4.09 -2.31
CA SER A 470 14.54 5.46 -2.85
C SER A 470 14.93 6.56 -1.86
N ASP A 471 15.07 6.23 -0.57
CA ASP A 471 15.32 7.21 0.49
C ASP A 471 16.80 7.62 0.64
N TRP A 472 17.69 6.96 -0.10
CA TRP A 472 19.13 7.16 -0.04
C TRP A 472 19.69 7.42 -1.43
N SER A 473 20.36 8.56 -1.58
CA SER A 473 20.99 9.01 -2.81
C SER A 473 22.44 9.46 -2.56
N TYR A 474 23.23 9.42 -3.63
CA TYR A 474 24.61 9.86 -3.67
C TYR A 474 25.00 10.27 -5.09
N ASN A 475 25.92 11.23 -5.20
CA ASN A 475 26.31 11.83 -6.47
C ASN A 475 27.81 12.07 -6.54
N TRP A 476 28.37 11.99 -7.74
CA TRP A 476 29.78 12.27 -8.01
C TRP A 476 30.03 13.77 -8.20
N SER A 477 31.21 14.22 -7.80
CA SER A 477 31.74 15.49 -8.26
C SER A 477 32.12 15.42 -9.75
N PRO A 478 32.06 16.52 -10.51
CA PRO A 478 32.35 16.53 -11.95
C PRO A 478 33.75 16.02 -12.33
N ASP A 479 34.73 16.17 -11.45
CA ASP A 479 36.11 15.67 -11.62
C ASP A 479 36.34 14.23 -11.14
N SER A 480 35.27 13.50 -10.78
CA SER A 480 35.32 12.10 -10.32
C SER A 480 36.17 11.88 -9.04
N GLN A 481 36.48 12.93 -8.28
CA GLN A 481 37.28 12.84 -7.07
C GLN A 481 36.45 12.54 -5.83
N TYR A 482 35.26 13.13 -5.71
CA TYR A 482 34.44 13.04 -4.52
C TYR A 482 33.08 12.41 -4.80
N VAL A 483 32.53 11.77 -3.76
CA VAL A 483 31.13 11.34 -3.70
C VAL A 483 30.47 12.05 -2.54
N ILE A 484 29.28 12.62 -2.75
CA ILE A 484 28.48 13.24 -1.70
C ILE A 484 27.30 12.34 -1.34
N SER A 485 27.01 12.19 -0.05
CA SER A 485 25.84 11.45 0.44
C SER A 485 25.41 11.91 1.84
N ARG A 486 24.30 11.36 2.33
CA ARG A 486 23.88 11.52 3.73
C ARG A 486 24.45 10.42 4.63
N THR A 487 24.55 10.70 5.93
CA THR A 487 24.74 9.70 7.01
C THR A 487 23.69 9.94 8.11
N GLY A 488 23.31 8.90 8.85
CA GLY A 488 22.21 8.91 9.81
C GLY A 488 20.90 8.34 9.27
N SER A 489 19.85 8.40 10.10
CA SER A 489 18.51 7.91 9.78
C SER A 489 17.58 9.06 9.33
N LEU A 490 16.49 8.73 8.64
CA LEU A 490 15.42 9.68 8.33
C LEU A 490 14.45 9.92 9.50
N PHE A 491 14.47 9.06 10.53
CA PHE A 491 13.69 9.25 11.77
C PHE A 491 14.22 10.36 12.68
N GLY A 492 15.28 11.06 12.28
CA GLY A 492 15.88 12.13 13.06
C GLY A 492 16.84 13.00 12.26
N ALA A 493 17.65 13.79 12.97
CA ALA A 493 18.67 14.61 12.35
C ALA A 493 19.74 13.75 11.64
N ASN A 494 20.15 14.17 10.45
CA ASN A 494 21.16 13.48 9.65
C ASN A 494 22.27 14.45 9.20
N LYS A 495 23.30 13.98 8.50
CA LYS A 495 24.44 14.82 8.04
C LYS A 495 24.61 14.71 6.54
N ILE A 496 25.12 15.77 5.90
CA ILE A 496 25.65 15.70 4.53
C ILE A 496 27.17 15.58 4.63
N VAL A 497 27.72 14.56 3.97
CA VAL A 497 29.12 14.18 4.02
C VAL A 497 29.65 13.99 2.60
N MET A 498 30.84 14.52 2.37
CA MET A 498 31.59 14.35 1.13
C MET A 498 32.78 13.42 1.39
N PHE A 499 32.98 12.45 0.53
CA PHE A 499 33.99 11.39 0.66
C PHE A 499 34.98 11.46 -0.50
N ASP A 500 36.27 11.26 -0.23
CA ASP A 500 37.30 11.13 -1.28
C ASP A 500 37.25 9.69 -1.82
N SER A 501 36.94 9.56 -3.11
CA SER A 501 36.78 8.27 -3.80
C SER A 501 38.08 7.49 -4.01
N ASN A 502 39.24 8.04 -3.61
CA ASN A 502 40.54 7.38 -3.72
C ASN A 502 41.17 7.08 -2.35
N LYS A 503 40.61 7.59 -1.25
CA LYS A 503 41.20 7.49 0.09
C LYS A 503 40.21 6.90 1.09
N LYS A 504 40.58 5.75 1.66
CA LYS A 504 39.81 5.12 2.74
C LYS A 504 39.64 6.09 3.93
N ASP A 505 38.45 6.06 4.53
CA ASP A 505 38.05 6.85 5.71
C ASP A 505 38.19 8.39 5.56
N SER A 506 38.46 8.90 4.36
CA SER A 506 38.56 10.33 4.07
C SER A 506 37.17 10.95 3.87
N ARG A 507 36.76 11.81 4.81
CA ARG A 507 35.44 12.44 4.80
C ARG A 507 35.48 13.89 5.28
N ILE A 508 34.62 14.72 4.69
CA ILE A 508 34.38 16.12 5.05
C ILE A 508 32.90 16.29 5.35
N VAL A 509 32.56 16.66 6.58
CA VAL A 509 31.17 16.94 6.97
C VAL A 509 30.81 18.33 6.45
N LEU A 510 29.90 18.38 5.47
CA LEU A 510 29.44 19.64 4.87
C LEU A 510 28.36 20.30 5.73
N SER A 511 27.47 19.50 6.33
CA SER A 511 26.39 20.01 7.19
C SER A 511 25.99 18.99 8.26
N GLN A 512 25.78 19.47 9.50
CA GLN A 512 25.41 18.66 10.67
C GLN A 512 24.35 19.31 11.57
N SER A 513 23.43 20.08 10.98
CA SER A 513 22.30 20.68 11.73
C SER A 513 21.33 19.62 12.28
N GLY A 514 20.50 19.98 13.25
CA GLY A 514 19.46 19.11 13.84
C GLY A 514 18.27 18.78 12.93
N PHE A 515 18.32 19.11 11.64
CA PHE A 515 17.22 18.94 10.68
C PHE A 515 17.49 17.81 9.67
N GLY A 516 16.43 17.28 9.07
CA GLY A 516 16.52 16.30 7.99
C GLY A 516 17.11 16.92 6.72
N LYS A 517 17.98 16.16 6.04
CA LYS A 517 18.64 16.55 4.78
C LYS A 517 18.56 15.40 3.78
N PHE A 518 18.29 15.72 2.53
CA PHE A 518 17.97 14.75 1.47
C PHE A 518 18.65 15.14 0.16
N SER A 519 18.85 14.15 -0.72
CA SER A 519 19.27 14.35 -2.12
C SER A 519 20.44 15.32 -2.34
N PRO A 520 21.61 15.08 -1.70
CA PRO A 520 22.77 15.94 -1.92
C PRO A 520 23.37 15.74 -3.32
N VAL A 521 23.72 16.84 -3.96
CA VAL A 521 24.23 16.92 -5.34
C VAL A 521 25.30 18.02 -5.45
N PHE A 522 26.16 17.91 -6.46
CA PHE A 522 27.13 18.96 -6.82
C PHE A 522 26.55 19.88 -7.90
N SER A 523 27.02 21.13 -7.96
CA SER A 523 26.88 21.97 -9.15
C SER A 523 27.65 21.40 -10.34
N ASN A 524 27.29 21.80 -11.57
CA ASN A 524 27.95 21.37 -12.79
C ASN A 524 29.46 21.69 -12.82
N ASP A 525 29.89 22.78 -12.17
CA ASP A 525 31.30 23.17 -12.05
C ASP A 525 32.02 22.54 -10.85
N GLY A 526 31.30 21.80 -10.01
CA GLY A 526 31.85 21.12 -8.83
C GLY A 526 32.25 22.04 -7.69
N GLN A 527 31.90 23.32 -7.73
CA GLN A 527 32.32 24.28 -6.70
C GLN A 527 31.30 24.48 -5.58
N ILE A 528 30.07 24.00 -5.78
CA ILE A 528 28.96 24.07 -4.84
C ILE A 528 28.43 22.67 -4.61
N ALA A 529 28.04 22.39 -3.37
CA ALA A 529 27.23 21.23 -3.03
C ALA A 529 25.89 21.69 -2.44
N TYR A 530 24.77 21.12 -2.86
CA TYR A 530 23.44 21.51 -2.40
C TYR A 530 22.57 20.29 -2.10
N TRP A 531 21.54 20.48 -1.27
CA TRP A 531 20.64 19.45 -0.77
C TRP A 531 19.27 20.03 -0.40
N LEU A 532 18.28 19.16 -0.20
CA LEU A 532 16.97 19.51 0.33
C LEU A 532 16.94 19.40 1.85
N THR A 533 16.25 20.29 2.57
CA THR A 533 16.17 20.22 4.04
C THR A 533 14.86 20.75 4.61
N THR A 534 14.49 20.24 5.80
CA THR A 534 13.34 20.70 6.60
C THR A 534 13.62 21.90 7.49
N LYS A 535 14.83 22.49 7.42
CA LYS A 535 15.27 23.53 8.36
C LYS A 535 14.31 24.74 8.48
N ASP A 536 13.87 25.28 7.35
CA ASP A 536 12.85 26.35 7.31
C ASP A 536 11.51 25.84 6.75
N GLY A 537 11.49 24.60 6.27
CA GLY A 537 10.35 23.96 5.64
C GLY A 537 9.25 23.61 6.64
N VAL A 538 8.01 23.58 6.15
CA VAL A 538 6.87 23.12 6.94
C VAL A 538 6.93 21.60 7.06
N THR A 539 6.94 21.09 8.28
CA THR A 539 6.79 19.67 8.57
C THR A 539 5.37 19.35 9.01
N LYS A 540 4.99 18.08 8.86
CA LYS A 540 3.89 17.51 9.64
C LYS A 540 4.26 17.48 11.12
N LEU A 541 3.29 17.13 11.96
CA LEU A 541 3.48 17.06 13.41
C LEU A 541 4.43 15.94 13.85
N ASP A 542 4.57 14.89 13.04
CA ASP A 542 5.53 13.78 13.23
C ASP A 542 6.96 14.14 12.77
N GLY A 543 7.19 15.38 12.32
CA GLY A 543 8.46 15.85 11.80
C GLY A 543 8.73 15.50 10.33
N SER A 544 7.85 14.75 9.66
CA SER A 544 8.00 14.44 8.24
C SER A 544 7.84 15.70 7.36
N PRO A 545 8.62 15.83 6.27
CA PRO A 545 8.57 17.02 5.43
C PRO A 545 7.22 17.15 4.69
N THR A 546 6.66 18.36 4.65
CA THR A 546 5.58 18.75 3.72
C THR A 546 6.07 19.77 2.70
N GLN A 547 6.96 20.65 3.14
CA GLN A 547 7.69 21.58 2.31
C GLN A 547 9.18 21.47 2.66
N LEU A 548 10.02 21.68 1.65
CA LEU A 548 11.46 21.60 1.73
C LEU A 548 12.07 22.89 1.18
N ASP A 549 13.31 23.13 1.57
CA ASP A 549 14.15 24.21 1.06
C ASP A 549 15.40 23.64 0.41
N VAL A 550 15.90 24.35 -0.60
CA VAL A 550 17.20 24.04 -1.19
C VAL A 550 18.25 24.85 -0.45
N TYR A 551 19.23 24.15 0.10
CA TYR A 551 20.39 24.74 0.77
C TYR A 551 21.66 24.34 0.04
N GLY A 552 22.61 25.27 -0.06
CA GLY A 552 23.89 25.03 -0.72
C GLY A 552 25.06 25.50 0.12
N VAL A 553 26.23 24.91 -0.13
CA VAL A 553 27.51 25.32 0.45
C VAL A 553 28.51 25.56 -0.67
N SER A 554 29.21 26.69 -0.64
CA SER A 554 30.37 26.89 -1.49
C SER A 554 31.57 26.13 -0.91
N LEU A 555 32.21 25.31 -1.75
CA LEU A 555 33.27 24.43 -1.30
C LEU A 555 34.58 25.19 -1.07
N ASN A 556 34.78 26.34 -1.70
CA ASN A 556 35.93 27.21 -1.50
C ASN A 556 35.55 28.71 -1.39
N LYS A 557 36.48 29.52 -0.88
CA LYS A 557 36.28 30.96 -0.63
C LYS A 557 36.18 31.81 -1.90
N PHE A 558 36.76 31.36 -3.01
CA PHE A 558 36.68 32.10 -4.28
C PHE A 558 35.28 32.00 -4.88
N THR A 559 34.72 30.79 -4.89
CA THR A 559 33.33 30.55 -5.27
C THR A 559 32.38 31.29 -4.34
N GLU A 560 32.58 31.24 -3.02
CA GLU A 560 31.78 32.03 -2.06
C GLU A 560 31.75 33.51 -2.42
N TYR A 561 32.93 34.08 -2.67
CA TYR A 561 33.07 35.49 -3.01
C TYR A 561 32.33 35.82 -4.32
N ASN A 562 32.38 34.95 -5.33
CA ASN A 562 31.76 35.19 -6.63
C ASN A 562 30.25 34.87 -6.67
N TRP A 563 29.79 33.88 -5.91
CA TRP A 563 28.42 33.36 -5.97
C TRP A 563 27.39 34.41 -5.55
N PHE A 564 27.75 35.27 -4.59
CA PHE A 564 26.89 36.34 -4.07
C PHE A 564 27.36 37.76 -4.46
N LYS A 565 28.17 37.91 -5.52
CA LYS A 565 28.46 39.26 -6.04
C LYS A 565 27.18 39.92 -6.55
N HIS A 566 26.89 41.12 -6.05
CA HIS A 566 25.84 41.97 -6.61
C HIS A 566 26.10 42.28 -8.10
N GLN A 567 25.02 42.39 -8.88
CA GLN A 567 25.08 42.73 -10.31
C GLN A 567 25.86 44.04 -10.58
N ASP A 568 25.80 45.02 -9.68
CA ASP A 568 26.57 46.27 -9.80
C ASP A 568 28.09 46.02 -9.74
N ALA A 569 28.55 45.08 -8.93
CA ALA A 569 29.96 44.72 -8.84
C ALA A 569 30.43 43.98 -10.11
N VAL A 570 29.57 43.20 -10.75
CA VAL A 570 29.85 42.52 -12.03
C VAL A 570 29.89 43.53 -13.18
N ALA A 571 28.92 44.46 -13.24
CA ALA A 571 28.86 45.52 -14.24
C ALA A 571 30.04 46.51 -14.15
N LEU A 572 30.51 46.82 -12.94
CA LEU A 572 31.68 47.69 -12.72
C LEU A 572 33.02 47.01 -13.13
N THR A 573 33.10 45.68 -13.12
CA THR A 573 34.29 44.92 -13.52
C THR A 573 34.30 44.46 -14.99
N ALA A 574 33.17 44.51 -15.69
CA ALA A 574 33.05 44.07 -17.08
C ALA A 574 33.75 44.97 -18.10
N THR A 575 34.36 46.08 -17.67
CA THR A 575 35.00 47.07 -18.55
C THR A 575 36.49 46.85 -18.81
N SER A 576 37.14 45.81 -18.26
CA SER A 576 38.59 45.59 -18.47
C SER A 576 38.99 44.60 -19.57
N ASP A 577 38.05 43.82 -20.13
CA ASP A 577 38.39 42.73 -21.07
C ASP A 577 37.98 42.98 -22.53
N GLN A 578 37.42 44.15 -22.88
CA GLN A 578 37.00 44.46 -24.26
C GLN A 578 38.08 45.12 -25.14
N ASP A 579 39.31 45.32 -24.67
CA ASP A 579 40.32 46.12 -25.38
C ASP A 579 41.45 45.32 -26.08
N LYS A 580 41.20 44.06 -26.46
CA LYS A 580 42.16 43.26 -27.26
C LYS A 580 41.58 42.49 -28.44
N SER A 581 40.66 43.10 -29.19
CA SER A 581 40.36 42.60 -30.54
C SER A 581 40.06 43.74 -31.51
N LYS A 582 41.12 44.24 -32.16
CA LYS A 582 41.07 44.87 -33.49
C LYS A 582 42.50 44.99 -34.02
N ASP A 583 42.94 44.01 -34.82
CA ASP A 583 43.36 44.28 -36.19
C ASP A 583 43.82 43.03 -36.97
N LYS A 584 43.19 42.88 -38.15
CA LYS A 584 43.63 42.31 -39.44
C LYS A 584 43.38 40.83 -39.82
N ASP A 585 42.53 40.70 -40.86
CA ASP A 585 42.56 39.75 -42.00
C ASP A 585 43.99 39.34 -42.42
N ASP A 586 44.29 38.17 -42.98
CA ASP A 586 43.63 37.47 -44.08
C ASP A 586 44.17 36.00 -44.24
N SER A 587 43.37 35.14 -44.89
CA SER A 587 43.64 33.83 -45.52
C SER A 587 44.96 33.05 -45.31
N LYS A 588 44.87 31.81 -44.77
CA LYS A 588 45.34 30.54 -45.39
C LYS A 588 45.06 29.31 -44.54
N ALA A 589 44.54 28.27 -45.19
CA ALA A 589 44.27 26.94 -44.65
C ALA A 589 45.53 26.25 -44.10
N LYS A 590 45.38 25.61 -42.93
CA LYS A 590 46.08 24.36 -42.58
C LYS A 590 45.24 23.52 -41.62
N LYS A 591 45.06 22.26 -42.02
CA LYS A 591 44.54 21.14 -41.22
C LYS A 591 45.47 20.84 -40.03
N GLN A 592 44.88 20.12 -39.07
CA GLN A 592 45.44 19.51 -37.85
C GLN A 592 45.45 20.44 -36.64
N ASP A 593 44.44 20.28 -35.78
CA ASP A 593 44.68 19.65 -34.49
C ASP A 593 43.39 18.98 -33.97
N GLU A 594 43.58 17.81 -33.38
CA GLU A 594 42.57 16.99 -32.73
C GLU A 594 41.92 17.79 -31.58
N GLN A 595 40.60 17.89 -31.60
CA GLN A 595 39.82 18.39 -30.48
C GLN A 595 39.98 17.42 -29.29
N GLN A 596 40.92 17.73 -28.40
CA GLN A 596 40.84 17.25 -27.02
C GLN A 596 39.57 17.81 -26.37
N ALA A 597 38.78 16.92 -25.79
CA ALA A 597 37.60 17.28 -25.00
C ALA A 597 38.00 18.26 -23.87
N PRO A 598 37.15 19.24 -23.52
CA PRO A 598 37.41 20.11 -22.38
C PRO A 598 37.59 19.26 -21.11
N THR A 599 38.67 19.52 -20.37
CA THR A 599 38.95 18.84 -19.10
C THR A 599 37.90 19.25 -18.06
N ALA A 600 37.32 18.28 -17.34
CA ALA A 600 36.31 18.54 -16.33
C ALA A 600 36.81 19.52 -15.25
N PRO A 601 35.97 20.44 -14.76
CA PRO A 601 36.37 21.41 -13.74
C PRO A 601 36.73 20.71 -12.43
N LYS A 602 37.89 21.05 -11.86
CA LYS A 602 38.40 20.45 -10.62
C LYS A 602 37.60 20.94 -9.41
N THR A 603 37.15 20.01 -8.56
CA THR A 603 36.42 20.30 -7.33
C THR A 603 37.39 20.78 -6.25
N GLU A 604 37.38 22.09 -5.93
CA GLU A 604 38.25 22.67 -4.91
C GLU A 604 37.53 22.87 -3.57
N VAL A 605 38.12 22.36 -2.49
CA VAL A 605 37.49 22.31 -1.17
C VAL A 605 38.39 22.94 -0.10
N ASP A 606 37.93 24.02 0.52
CA ASP A 606 38.47 24.57 1.77
C ASP A 606 37.63 24.04 2.95
N ALA A 607 38.10 23.00 3.64
CA ALA A 607 37.36 22.41 4.75
C ALA A 607 37.13 23.38 5.93
N LYS A 608 37.90 24.47 6.05
CA LYS A 608 37.71 25.44 7.12
C LYS A 608 36.60 26.43 6.75
N GLY A 609 35.69 26.63 7.70
CA GLY A 609 34.64 27.64 7.58
C GLY A 609 33.42 27.23 6.74
N LEU A 610 33.24 25.94 6.45
CA LEU A 610 32.12 25.44 5.63
C LEU A 610 30.75 25.87 6.19
N ALA A 611 30.57 25.80 7.51
CA ALA A 611 29.30 26.15 8.15
C ALA A 611 28.89 27.63 7.94
N GLN A 612 29.87 28.52 7.77
CA GLN A 612 29.65 29.95 7.49
C GLN A 612 29.32 30.23 6.02
N ARG A 613 29.50 29.24 5.14
CA ARG A 613 29.25 29.32 3.70
C ARG A 613 28.01 28.55 3.27
N ILE A 614 27.17 28.16 4.23
CA ILE A 614 25.90 27.48 3.96
C ILE A 614 24.82 28.54 3.79
N HIS A 615 24.16 28.53 2.64
CA HIS A 615 23.13 29.50 2.26
C HIS A 615 21.84 28.78 1.87
N ARG A 616 20.71 29.41 2.19
CA ARG A 616 19.40 29.02 1.65
C ARG A 616 19.30 29.58 0.23
N LEU A 617 19.02 28.71 -0.73
CA LEU A 617 18.95 29.09 -2.15
C LEU A 617 17.52 29.36 -2.61
N THR A 618 16.52 28.77 -1.95
CA THR A 618 15.10 29.08 -2.20
C THR A 618 14.61 30.20 -1.29
N PRO A 619 13.89 31.21 -1.80
CA PRO A 619 13.35 32.29 -0.97
C PRO A 619 12.13 31.88 -0.14
N LEU A 620 11.49 30.77 -0.50
CA LEU A 620 10.36 30.19 0.21
C LEU A 620 10.42 28.67 0.20
N SER A 621 9.74 28.06 1.16
CA SER A 621 9.65 26.60 1.30
C SER A 621 8.57 26.05 0.36
N LEU A 622 8.86 24.95 -0.32
CA LEU A 622 8.04 24.41 -1.41
C LEU A 622 7.80 22.90 -1.25
N ASN A 623 6.67 22.40 -1.74
CA ASN A 623 6.43 20.96 -1.88
C ASN A 623 7.16 20.44 -3.13
N LEU A 624 8.49 20.35 -3.04
CA LEU A 624 9.39 20.08 -4.17
C LEU A 624 9.30 18.63 -4.65
N GLU A 625 9.14 18.46 -5.96
CA GLU A 625 9.34 17.19 -6.69
C GLU A 625 10.71 17.16 -7.40
N PHE A 626 11.25 18.33 -7.73
CA PHE A 626 12.53 18.46 -8.44
C PHE A 626 13.23 19.76 -8.03
N ALA A 627 14.56 19.73 -7.92
CA ALA A 627 15.39 20.92 -7.78
C ALA A 627 16.78 20.70 -8.41
N ALA A 628 17.27 21.69 -9.15
CA ALA A 628 18.62 21.69 -9.72
C ALA A 628 19.17 23.12 -9.85
N LEU A 629 20.49 23.29 -9.75
CA LEU A 629 21.16 24.55 -10.10
C LEU A 629 21.34 24.66 -11.63
N SER A 630 21.20 25.88 -12.15
CA SER A 630 21.59 26.20 -13.53
C SER A 630 23.09 25.93 -13.74
N PRO A 631 23.55 25.65 -14.98
CA PRO A 631 24.97 25.41 -15.25
C PRO A 631 25.92 26.54 -14.83
N ASP A 632 25.43 27.78 -14.77
CA ASP A 632 26.18 28.94 -14.31
C ASP A 632 25.99 29.28 -12.81
N ASN A 633 25.29 28.40 -12.08
CA ASN A 633 25.00 28.49 -10.64
C ASN A 633 24.20 29.73 -10.20
N LYS A 634 23.61 30.47 -11.13
CA LYS A 634 22.88 31.71 -10.83
C LYS A 634 21.43 31.48 -10.47
N ASP A 635 20.82 30.41 -10.96
CA ASP A 635 19.41 30.12 -10.76
C ASP A 635 19.21 28.71 -10.19
N VAL A 636 18.19 28.56 -9.32
CA VAL A 636 17.67 27.28 -8.88
C VAL A 636 16.41 26.98 -9.66
N LEU A 637 16.43 25.94 -10.49
CA LEU A 637 15.26 25.40 -11.16
C LEU A 637 14.52 24.49 -10.18
N VAL A 638 13.20 24.66 -10.09
CA VAL A 638 12.34 23.82 -9.24
C VAL A 638 11.11 23.32 -10.00
N ALA A 639 10.62 22.17 -9.59
CA ALA A 639 9.23 21.77 -9.81
C ALA A 639 8.58 21.46 -8.46
N TYR A 640 7.40 22.01 -8.21
CA TYR A 640 6.70 21.81 -6.95
C TYR A 640 5.19 21.66 -7.13
N ASN A 641 4.58 20.86 -6.25
CA ASN A 641 3.14 20.66 -6.28
C ASN A 641 2.40 21.88 -5.77
N GLN A 642 1.38 22.28 -6.51
CA GLN A 642 0.39 23.28 -6.11
C GLN A 642 -1.01 22.78 -6.48
N LYS A 643 -1.73 22.25 -5.48
CA LYS A 643 -3.02 21.56 -5.66
C LYS A 643 -2.84 20.37 -6.63
N GLU A 644 -3.61 20.33 -7.72
CA GLU A 644 -3.57 19.27 -8.74
C GLU A 644 -2.55 19.52 -9.85
N ASN A 645 -1.74 20.58 -9.71
CA ASN A 645 -0.76 21.00 -10.71
C ASN A 645 0.67 20.88 -10.19
N LEU A 646 1.59 20.64 -11.10
CA LEU A 646 3.03 20.74 -10.92
C LEU A 646 3.52 22.01 -11.59
N VAL A 647 4.07 22.93 -10.80
CA VAL A 647 4.54 24.24 -11.26
C VAL A 647 6.05 24.22 -11.40
N PHE A 648 6.54 24.67 -12.55
CA PHE A 648 7.96 24.79 -12.87
C PHE A 648 8.37 26.26 -12.79
N ALA A 649 9.46 26.55 -12.09
CA ALA A 649 9.93 27.91 -11.89
C ALA A 649 11.45 27.96 -11.70
N THR A 650 12.00 29.17 -11.81
CA THR A 650 13.38 29.46 -11.40
C THR A 650 13.41 30.50 -10.27
N PHE A 651 14.45 30.41 -9.45
CA PHE A 651 14.80 31.41 -8.46
C PHE A 651 16.21 31.90 -8.68
N SER A 652 16.43 33.21 -8.76
CA SER A 652 17.80 33.74 -8.75
C SER A 652 18.43 33.55 -7.38
N VAL A 653 19.61 32.93 -7.32
CA VAL A 653 20.37 32.75 -6.08
C VAL A 653 20.81 34.10 -5.50
N ALA A 654 21.12 35.07 -6.36
CA ALA A 654 21.62 36.38 -5.93
C ALA A 654 20.51 37.35 -5.51
N THR A 655 19.45 37.47 -6.31
CA THR A 655 18.38 38.46 -6.07
C THR A 655 17.15 37.87 -5.37
N GLN A 656 17.05 36.54 -5.29
CA GLN A 656 15.86 35.83 -4.82
C GLN A 656 14.60 36.07 -5.67
N GLU A 657 14.76 36.61 -6.88
CA GLU A 657 13.67 36.83 -7.82
C GLU A 657 13.07 35.50 -8.27
N PHE A 658 11.73 35.41 -8.26
CA PHE A 658 10.97 34.23 -8.65
C PHE A 658 10.39 34.41 -10.06
N THR A 659 10.70 33.47 -10.95
CA THR A 659 10.21 33.46 -12.33
C THR A 659 9.46 32.15 -12.62
N PRO A 660 8.12 32.16 -12.71
CA PRO A 660 7.38 30.99 -13.15
C PRO A 660 7.68 30.70 -14.63
N LEU A 661 7.91 29.43 -14.98
CA LEU A 661 8.17 29.00 -16.34
C LEU A 661 6.90 28.46 -17.00
N PHE A 662 6.32 27.39 -16.45
CA PHE A 662 5.13 26.73 -16.97
C PHE A 662 4.47 25.83 -15.90
N THR A 663 3.33 25.23 -16.24
CA THR A 663 2.57 24.35 -15.36
C THR A 663 2.07 23.13 -16.13
N ARG A 664 1.99 21.98 -15.46
CA ARG A 664 1.38 20.74 -15.96
C ARG A 664 0.43 20.17 -14.90
N PRO A 665 -0.61 19.41 -15.27
CA PRO A 665 -1.32 18.58 -14.30
C PRO A 665 -0.33 17.64 -13.61
N ALA A 666 -0.38 17.52 -12.28
CA ALA A 666 0.58 16.70 -11.53
C ALA A 666 0.52 15.23 -11.98
N ALA A 667 -0.69 14.71 -12.24
CA ALA A 667 -0.89 13.35 -12.74
C ALA A 667 -0.31 13.09 -14.15
N ALA A 668 0.06 14.13 -14.90
CA ALA A 668 0.61 14.00 -16.25
C ALA A 668 2.13 13.88 -16.29
N VAL A 669 2.82 14.13 -15.17
CA VAL A 669 4.29 14.07 -15.07
C VAL A 669 4.64 13.08 -13.97
N SER A 670 5.26 11.96 -14.34
CA SER A 670 5.73 10.97 -13.37
C SER A 670 7.17 11.22 -12.93
N GLN A 671 8.03 11.74 -13.81
CA GLN A 671 9.45 11.97 -13.51
C GLN A 671 10.01 13.18 -14.28
N ILE A 672 11.04 13.82 -13.71
CA ILE A 672 11.70 15.02 -14.23
C ILE A 672 13.22 14.85 -14.17
N GLN A 673 13.92 15.21 -15.24
CA GLN A 673 15.37 15.27 -15.28
C GLN A 673 15.83 16.52 -16.03
N LEU A 674 16.93 17.13 -15.60
CA LEU A 674 17.63 18.17 -16.38
C LEU A 674 18.54 17.50 -17.42
N SER A 675 18.61 18.04 -18.64
CA SER A 675 19.57 17.57 -19.64
C SER A 675 21.01 17.75 -19.13
N ASN A 676 21.94 16.92 -19.62
CA ASN A 676 23.32 16.92 -19.13
C ASN A 676 24.04 18.28 -19.31
N ASP A 677 23.69 19.02 -20.35
CA ASP A 677 24.18 20.38 -20.62
C ASP A 677 23.40 21.47 -19.85
N GLY A 678 22.33 21.12 -19.15
CA GLY A 678 21.45 22.02 -18.42
C GLY A 678 20.59 22.94 -19.27
N SER A 679 20.43 22.67 -20.57
CA SER A 679 19.67 23.51 -21.50
C SER A 679 18.16 23.22 -21.55
N SER A 680 17.74 22.04 -21.08
CA SER A 680 16.35 21.55 -21.18
C SER A 680 15.89 20.76 -19.95
N LEU A 681 14.61 20.91 -19.60
CA LEU A 681 13.90 20.01 -18.70
C LEU A 681 13.24 18.88 -19.50
N ILE A 682 13.44 17.64 -19.06
CA ILE A 682 12.90 16.45 -19.70
C ILE A 682 11.94 15.78 -18.73
N MET A 683 10.71 15.54 -19.19
CA MET A 683 9.61 15.03 -18.38
C MET A 683 9.05 13.76 -18.99
N LEU A 684 8.89 12.72 -18.17
CA LEU A 684 8.20 11.49 -18.54
C LEU A 684 6.78 11.51 -17.97
N GLY A 685 5.80 11.07 -18.77
CA GLY A 685 4.44 10.84 -18.27
C GLY A 685 3.44 10.52 -19.37
N ASN A 686 2.38 9.78 -19.01
CA ASN A 686 1.28 9.41 -19.92
C ASN A 686 1.73 8.79 -21.26
N GLY A 687 2.78 7.97 -21.26
CA GLY A 687 3.31 7.34 -22.49
C GLY A 687 4.01 8.30 -23.45
N THR A 688 4.48 9.43 -22.95
CA THR A 688 5.20 10.46 -23.71
C THR A 688 6.43 10.96 -22.95
N ILE A 689 7.42 11.46 -23.70
CA ILE A 689 8.54 12.23 -23.16
C ILE A 689 8.45 13.65 -23.72
N GLU A 690 8.42 14.64 -22.83
CA GLU A 690 8.43 16.06 -23.17
C GLU A 690 9.83 16.64 -22.92
N ASN A 691 10.40 17.31 -23.91
CA ASN A 691 11.61 18.12 -23.79
C ASN A 691 11.24 19.60 -23.85
N TYR A 692 11.37 20.31 -22.73
CA TYR A 692 11.15 21.75 -22.60
C TYR A 692 12.49 22.49 -22.63
N SER A 693 12.70 23.33 -23.64
CA SER A 693 13.90 24.17 -23.73
C SER A 693 13.80 25.38 -22.80
N LEU A 694 14.81 25.56 -21.94
CA LEU A 694 14.88 26.70 -21.02
C LEU A 694 15.20 28.02 -21.73
N ALA A 695 15.86 27.97 -22.89
CA ALA A 695 16.24 29.16 -23.65
C ALA A 695 15.11 29.70 -24.53
N THR A 696 14.34 28.81 -25.17
CA THR A 696 13.27 29.22 -26.10
C THR A 696 11.87 29.15 -25.48
N HIS A 697 11.74 28.53 -24.30
CA HIS A 697 10.47 28.24 -23.64
C HIS A 697 9.50 27.40 -24.49
N GLN A 698 10.04 26.60 -25.41
CA GLN A 698 9.27 25.71 -26.27
C GLN A 698 9.37 24.26 -25.80
N SER A 699 8.26 23.53 -25.91
CA SER A 699 8.19 22.10 -25.63
C SER A 699 8.11 21.28 -26.91
N LYS A 700 8.85 20.17 -26.96
CA LYS A 700 8.68 19.11 -27.95
C LYS A 700 8.33 17.81 -27.23
N THR A 701 7.15 17.28 -27.53
CA THR A 701 6.67 16.00 -26.96
C THR A 701 6.84 14.88 -27.97
N GLN A 702 7.31 13.74 -27.51
CA GLN A 702 7.45 12.53 -28.29
C GLN A 702 6.68 11.39 -27.61
N ALA A 703 5.69 10.83 -28.31
CA ALA A 703 5.05 9.59 -27.89
C ALA A 703 5.93 8.39 -28.23
N PHE A 704 5.81 7.33 -27.45
CA PHE A 704 6.52 6.07 -27.67
C PHE A 704 5.62 4.87 -27.36
N ASP A 705 6.07 3.71 -27.80
CA ASP A 705 5.37 2.44 -27.57
C ASP A 705 6.37 1.39 -27.06
N LEU A 706 6.11 0.84 -25.87
CA LEU A 706 6.99 -0.14 -25.22
C LEU A 706 6.41 -1.54 -25.43
N GLN A 707 6.55 -2.04 -26.65
CA GLN A 707 6.15 -3.41 -27.00
C GLN A 707 7.15 -4.40 -26.42
N ALA A 708 6.64 -5.40 -25.71
CA ALA A 708 7.45 -6.44 -25.08
C ALA A 708 6.79 -7.80 -25.24
N GLU A 709 7.59 -8.79 -25.60
CA GLU A 709 7.28 -10.20 -25.37
C GLU A 709 7.51 -10.47 -23.87
N PHE A 710 6.42 -10.63 -23.11
CA PHE A 710 6.44 -10.65 -21.65
C PHE A 710 5.86 -11.94 -21.06
N ASP A 711 6.59 -12.56 -20.12
CA ASP A 711 6.20 -13.79 -19.42
C ASP A 711 5.74 -13.47 -17.99
N PHE A 712 4.41 -13.47 -17.80
CA PHE A 712 3.79 -13.21 -16.51
C PHE A 712 4.07 -14.30 -15.46
N ALA A 713 4.38 -15.54 -15.87
CA ALA A 713 4.73 -16.60 -14.93
C ALA A 713 6.14 -16.37 -14.38
N GLN A 714 7.09 -15.97 -15.22
CA GLN A 714 8.42 -15.56 -14.77
C GLN A 714 8.35 -14.33 -13.85
N GLU A 715 7.51 -13.35 -14.16
CA GLU A 715 7.27 -12.19 -13.28
C GLU A 715 6.79 -12.63 -11.89
N ARG A 716 5.79 -13.53 -11.81
CA ARG A 716 5.32 -14.05 -10.52
C ARG A 716 6.40 -14.85 -9.77
N ASN A 717 7.18 -15.66 -10.49
CA ASN A 717 8.31 -16.38 -9.90
C ASN A 717 9.36 -15.41 -9.33
N TYR A 718 9.68 -14.34 -10.06
CA TYR A 718 10.57 -13.30 -9.58
C TYR A 718 10.00 -12.63 -8.31
N ILE A 719 8.77 -12.11 -8.36
CA ILE A 719 8.16 -11.41 -7.23
C ILE A 719 8.08 -12.31 -6.00
N PHE A 720 7.76 -13.60 -6.15
CA PHE A 720 7.74 -14.56 -5.05
C PHE A 720 9.10 -14.65 -4.36
N ASN A 721 10.17 -14.81 -5.15
CA ASN A 721 11.53 -14.88 -4.62
C ASN A 721 11.98 -13.55 -4.00
N HIS A 722 11.60 -12.42 -4.61
CA HIS A 722 11.87 -11.09 -4.09
C HIS A 722 11.21 -10.89 -2.72
N VAL A 723 9.91 -11.17 -2.60
CA VAL A 723 9.17 -11.07 -1.33
C VAL A 723 9.78 -11.98 -0.27
N TRP A 724 10.12 -13.21 -0.63
CA TRP A 724 10.75 -14.15 0.28
C TRP A 724 12.08 -13.61 0.85
N ARG A 725 12.96 -13.09 -0.02
CA ARG A 725 14.29 -12.57 0.37
C ARG A 725 14.19 -11.22 1.09
N LEU A 726 13.31 -10.33 0.62
CA LEU A 726 13.03 -9.05 1.25
C LEU A 726 12.57 -9.24 2.71
N THR A 727 11.73 -10.24 2.95
CA THR A 727 11.29 -10.61 4.31
C THR A 727 12.46 -11.08 5.15
N GLU A 728 13.26 -12.03 4.65
CA GLU A 728 14.44 -12.55 5.35
C GLU A 728 15.43 -11.43 5.74
N GLN A 729 15.67 -10.49 4.84
CA GLN A 729 16.65 -9.43 5.03
C GLN A 729 16.17 -8.29 5.93
N ARG A 730 14.86 -8.02 5.95
CA ARG A 730 14.32 -6.81 6.60
C ARG A 730 13.41 -7.08 7.79
N PHE A 731 12.86 -8.27 7.98
CA PHE A 731 11.93 -8.53 9.07
C PHE A 731 12.52 -8.14 10.43
N TYR A 732 11.73 -7.47 11.25
CA TYR A 732 12.22 -6.82 12.48
C TYR A 732 12.90 -7.77 13.47
N ASN A 733 12.49 -9.05 13.46
CA ASN A 733 13.09 -10.12 14.25
C ASN A 733 14.01 -10.95 13.35
N ALA A 734 15.33 -10.85 13.55
CA ALA A 734 16.31 -11.55 12.70
C ALA A 734 16.18 -13.09 12.68
N LYS A 735 15.44 -13.70 13.60
CA LYS A 735 15.17 -15.14 13.60
C LYS A 735 13.85 -15.51 12.92
N LEU A 736 13.10 -14.54 12.37
CA LEU A 736 11.81 -14.77 11.71
C LEU A 736 10.81 -15.54 12.62
N HIS A 737 10.83 -15.23 13.93
CA HIS A 737 10.06 -15.97 14.95
C HIS A 737 10.31 -17.49 14.96
N ASP A 738 11.53 -17.90 14.60
CA ASP A 738 11.97 -19.30 14.56
C ASP A 738 11.19 -20.17 13.54
N VAL A 739 10.54 -19.55 12.55
CA VAL A 739 9.87 -20.21 11.42
C VAL A 739 10.90 -20.78 10.45
N ASP A 740 10.65 -21.99 9.90
CA ASP A 740 11.45 -22.57 8.82
C ASP A 740 11.18 -21.85 7.49
N TRP A 741 11.81 -20.69 7.33
CA TRP A 741 11.61 -19.82 6.17
C TRP A 741 12.02 -20.45 4.84
N ALA A 742 13.08 -21.26 4.84
CA ALA A 742 13.54 -21.98 3.66
C ALA A 742 12.57 -23.11 3.26
N GLY A 743 12.02 -23.83 4.26
CA GLY A 743 10.94 -24.79 4.07
C GLY A 743 9.70 -24.13 3.46
N LEU A 744 9.28 -22.98 3.98
CA LEU A 744 8.14 -22.23 3.43
C LEU A 744 8.35 -21.79 1.98
N LYS A 745 9.57 -21.37 1.60
CA LYS A 745 9.90 -21.09 0.20
C LYS A 745 9.56 -22.27 -0.70
N THR A 746 10.06 -23.44 -0.34
CA THR A 746 9.91 -24.68 -1.11
C THR A 746 8.45 -25.09 -1.19
N SER A 747 7.78 -25.06 -0.03
CA SER A 747 6.37 -25.38 0.15
C SER A 747 5.42 -24.53 -0.69
N TYR A 748 5.66 -23.21 -0.76
CA TYR A 748 4.78 -22.29 -1.48
C TYR A 748 5.16 -22.12 -2.97
N ALA A 749 6.45 -22.21 -3.33
CA ALA A 749 6.91 -22.02 -4.72
C ALA A 749 6.34 -23.06 -5.69
N ARG A 750 6.11 -24.30 -5.25
CA ARG A 750 5.55 -25.37 -6.11
C ARG A 750 4.13 -25.12 -6.62
N HIS A 751 3.40 -24.16 -6.02
CA HIS A 751 2.05 -23.78 -6.45
C HIS A 751 2.07 -22.67 -7.53
N LEU A 752 3.19 -22.00 -7.75
CA LEU A 752 3.29 -20.88 -8.71
C LEU A 752 2.83 -21.23 -10.13
N PRO A 753 3.13 -22.44 -10.69
CA PRO A 753 2.61 -22.84 -12.00
C PRO A 753 1.07 -22.93 -12.06
N ALA A 754 0.41 -23.10 -10.92
CA ALA A 754 -1.05 -23.17 -10.80
C ALA A 754 -1.70 -21.81 -10.52
N VAL A 755 -0.93 -20.76 -10.24
CA VAL A 755 -1.44 -19.40 -9.97
C VAL A 755 -1.42 -18.57 -11.26
N HIS A 756 -2.60 -18.10 -11.69
CA HIS A 756 -2.79 -17.40 -12.97
C HIS A 756 -3.25 -15.95 -12.84
N THR A 757 -3.68 -15.53 -11.64
CA THR A 757 -4.15 -14.16 -11.38
C THR A 757 -3.31 -13.51 -10.28
N TYR A 758 -3.22 -12.18 -10.29
CA TYR A 758 -2.50 -11.44 -9.25
C TYR A 758 -3.26 -11.40 -7.91
N GLN A 759 -4.59 -11.52 -7.95
CA GLN A 759 -5.43 -11.71 -6.78
C GLN A 759 -5.08 -13.01 -6.04
N ASP A 760 -4.99 -14.14 -6.76
CA ASP A 760 -4.56 -15.42 -6.17
C ASP A 760 -3.12 -15.40 -5.70
N PHE A 761 -2.27 -14.70 -6.45
CA PHE A 761 -0.87 -14.55 -6.08
C PHE A 761 -0.70 -13.75 -4.79
N ALA A 762 -1.47 -12.66 -4.59
CA ALA A 762 -1.47 -11.90 -3.34
C ALA A 762 -1.90 -12.76 -2.14
N ILE A 763 -2.88 -13.65 -2.32
CA ILE A 763 -3.30 -14.63 -1.30
C ILE A 763 -2.15 -15.61 -1.00
N LEU A 764 -1.49 -16.16 -2.02
CA LEU A 764 -0.36 -17.08 -1.84
C LEU A 764 0.78 -16.43 -1.04
N LEU A 765 1.15 -15.20 -1.39
CA LEU A 765 2.16 -14.43 -0.65
C LEU A 765 1.73 -14.20 0.80
N SER A 766 0.46 -13.82 1.02
CA SER A 766 -0.10 -13.57 2.36
C SER A 766 -0.15 -14.82 3.23
N GLU A 767 -0.46 -15.98 2.67
CA GLU A 767 -0.42 -17.26 3.37
C GLU A 767 1.01 -17.65 3.78
N MET A 768 2.00 -17.42 2.91
CA MET A 768 3.40 -17.70 3.23
C MET A 768 3.90 -16.83 4.39
N VAL A 769 3.71 -15.51 4.30
CA VAL A 769 4.19 -14.58 5.34
C VAL A 769 3.32 -14.64 6.60
N GLY A 770 2.09 -15.13 6.49
CA GLY A 770 1.17 -15.30 7.62
C GLY A 770 1.67 -16.28 8.68
N GLU A 771 2.55 -17.22 8.32
CA GLU A 771 3.23 -18.13 9.26
C GLU A 771 4.18 -17.39 10.22
N LEU A 772 4.67 -16.21 9.84
CA LEU A 772 5.51 -15.38 10.71
C LEU A 772 4.75 -14.81 11.89
N ASN A 773 3.40 -14.84 11.87
CA ASN A 773 2.56 -14.30 12.93
C ASN A 773 3.00 -12.90 13.37
N ALA A 774 3.00 -11.93 12.45
CA ALA A 774 3.33 -10.55 12.74
C ALA A 774 2.28 -9.61 12.15
N SER A 775 2.13 -8.43 12.77
CA SER A 775 1.31 -7.35 12.24
C SER A 775 1.94 -6.78 10.97
N HIS A 776 1.12 -6.10 10.16
CA HIS A 776 1.58 -5.43 8.94
C HIS A 776 2.30 -6.35 7.93
N THR A 777 2.02 -7.65 7.95
CA THR A 777 2.52 -8.60 6.95
C THR A 777 1.40 -8.97 5.98
N GLY A 778 1.67 -8.95 4.67
CA GLY A 778 0.74 -9.45 3.67
C GLY A 778 0.91 -8.77 2.33
N ALA A 779 0.23 -9.30 1.33
CA ALA A 779 0.16 -8.72 -0.01
C ALA A 779 -1.29 -8.38 -0.37
N SER A 780 -1.46 -7.32 -1.15
CA SER A 780 -2.76 -6.89 -1.68
C SER A 780 -2.63 -6.53 -3.14
N PHE A 781 -3.63 -6.91 -3.93
CA PHE A 781 -3.72 -6.54 -5.34
C PHE A 781 -4.86 -5.54 -5.53
N TYR A 782 -4.53 -4.33 -5.93
CA TYR A 782 -5.48 -3.28 -6.23
C TYR A 782 -5.65 -3.19 -7.74
N GLU A 783 -6.57 -3.99 -8.26
CA GLU A 783 -6.94 -3.92 -9.66
C GLU A 783 -7.46 -2.51 -9.97
N GLN A 784 -6.89 -1.86 -10.98
CA GLN A 784 -7.57 -0.74 -11.62
C GLN A 784 -8.74 -1.35 -12.37
N GLY A 785 -9.88 -1.46 -11.68
CA GLY A 785 -11.08 -2.10 -12.21
C GLY A 785 -11.48 -1.50 -13.55
N GLN A 786 -12.27 -2.27 -14.29
CA GLN A 786 -13.05 -1.69 -15.37
C GLN A 786 -14.11 -0.79 -14.71
N ASP A 787 -13.83 0.51 -14.63
CA ASP A 787 -14.68 1.56 -14.06
C ASP A 787 -15.94 1.83 -14.93
N TRP A 788 -16.58 0.76 -15.42
CA TRP A 788 -17.75 0.82 -16.30
C TRP A 788 -18.96 1.47 -15.63
N GLU A 789 -19.07 1.32 -14.31
CA GLU A 789 -20.21 1.80 -13.55
C GLU A 789 -19.79 2.37 -12.20
N LYS A 790 -20.25 3.58 -11.87
CA LYS A 790 -20.04 4.22 -10.55
C LYS A 790 -21.37 4.57 -9.93
N VAL A 791 -21.72 3.94 -8.82
CA VAL A 791 -23.02 4.13 -8.16
C VAL A 791 -22.92 5.23 -7.10
N GLY A 792 -23.81 6.22 -7.18
CA GLY A 792 -23.84 7.34 -6.25
C GLY A 792 -24.64 7.04 -4.99
N ALA A 793 -24.42 7.88 -3.97
CA ALA A 793 -25.11 7.81 -2.70
C ALA A 793 -25.77 9.15 -2.32
N LEU A 794 -26.77 9.10 -1.44
CA LEU A 794 -27.62 10.25 -1.10
C LEU A 794 -27.34 10.82 0.29
N GLY A 795 -26.42 10.25 1.07
CA GLY A 795 -26.09 10.73 2.41
C GLY A 795 -27.28 10.64 3.36
N VAL A 796 -27.93 9.47 3.39
CA VAL A 796 -29.07 9.19 4.27
C VAL A 796 -28.96 7.77 4.83
N PHE A 797 -29.45 7.57 6.04
CA PHE A 797 -29.81 6.23 6.48
C PHE A 797 -31.21 5.91 5.95
N TYR A 798 -31.35 4.75 5.32
CA TYR A 798 -32.65 4.23 4.88
C TYR A 798 -33.32 3.46 6.01
N ASP A 799 -34.65 3.41 5.96
CA ASP A 799 -35.45 2.57 6.85
C ASP A 799 -35.74 1.23 6.18
N ASP A 800 -34.97 0.22 6.56
CA ASP A 800 -35.04 -1.14 6.01
C ASP A 800 -36.38 -1.85 6.28
N SER A 801 -37.19 -1.34 7.23
CA SER A 801 -38.51 -1.89 7.54
C SER A 801 -39.62 -1.42 6.58
N TYR A 802 -39.34 -0.42 5.72
CA TYR A 802 -40.31 0.09 4.77
C TYR A 802 -40.44 -0.84 3.55
N GLN A 803 -41.68 -1.29 3.28
CA GLN A 803 -42.00 -2.28 2.24
C GLN A 803 -42.87 -1.71 1.11
N GLY A 804 -43.12 -0.40 1.08
CA GLY A 804 -43.90 0.24 0.02
C GLY A 804 -43.07 0.61 -1.20
N GLU A 805 -43.73 1.16 -2.23
CA GLU A 805 -43.04 1.80 -3.37
C GLU A 805 -42.17 2.97 -2.90
N GLY A 806 -41.01 3.14 -3.53
CA GLY A 806 -39.97 4.05 -3.07
C GLY A 806 -39.11 3.50 -1.95
N VAL A 807 -38.18 4.31 -1.46
CA VAL A 807 -37.41 4.04 -0.23
C VAL A 807 -37.69 5.11 0.81
N ARG A 808 -37.80 4.71 2.07
CA ARG A 808 -38.06 5.64 3.19
C ARG A 808 -36.75 6.07 3.82
N VAL A 809 -36.61 7.37 4.05
CA VAL A 809 -35.48 7.97 4.76
C VAL A 809 -35.72 7.80 6.26
N ASP A 810 -34.78 7.17 6.97
CA ASP A 810 -34.76 7.15 8.43
C ASP A 810 -34.13 8.45 8.97
N THR A 811 -32.92 8.76 8.48
CA THR A 811 -32.14 9.90 8.94
C THR A 811 -31.43 10.56 7.76
N VAL A 812 -31.45 11.89 7.71
CA VAL A 812 -30.62 12.67 6.77
C VAL A 812 -29.28 12.96 7.45
N LEU A 813 -28.16 12.70 6.76
CA LEU A 813 -26.83 13.00 7.33
C LEU A 813 -26.48 14.46 7.08
N ASP A 814 -26.08 15.15 8.15
CA ASP A 814 -25.72 16.58 8.12
C ASP A 814 -24.64 16.87 7.08
N ASN A 815 -24.78 17.96 6.32
CA ASN A 815 -23.90 18.36 5.21
C ASN A 815 -23.85 17.37 4.03
N GLY A 816 -24.73 16.37 4.00
CA GLY A 816 -24.90 15.47 2.87
C GLY A 816 -25.69 16.08 1.71
N PRO A 817 -25.74 15.41 0.55
CA PRO A 817 -26.45 15.94 -0.63
C PRO A 817 -27.98 16.00 -0.45
N SER A 818 -28.52 15.32 0.57
CA SER A 818 -29.95 15.37 0.94
C SER A 818 -30.27 16.41 2.02
N ASP A 819 -29.26 16.96 2.70
CA ASP A 819 -29.41 17.98 3.74
C ASP A 819 -29.53 19.38 3.12
N LEU A 820 -30.67 19.63 2.47
CA LEU A 820 -30.95 20.88 1.77
C LEU A 820 -31.85 21.79 2.62
N PRO A 821 -31.64 23.13 2.57
CA PRO A 821 -32.48 24.07 3.30
C PRO A 821 -33.93 24.00 2.79
N ASN A 822 -34.89 23.87 3.72
CA ASN A 822 -36.33 23.74 3.42
C ASN A 822 -36.68 22.55 2.49
N SER A 823 -35.85 21.51 2.47
CA SER A 823 -36.05 20.31 1.64
C SER A 823 -37.34 19.56 1.95
N ALA A 824 -37.81 18.78 0.98
CA ALA A 824 -38.81 17.74 1.22
C ALA A 824 -38.21 16.43 1.74
N ILE A 825 -36.89 16.28 1.68
CA ILE A 825 -36.18 15.12 2.20
C ILE A 825 -35.91 15.34 3.69
N VAL A 826 -36.70 14.68 4.53
CA VAL A 826 -36.59 14.68 6.00
C VAL A 826 -36.79 13.25 6.49
N ALA A 827 -36.53 13.00 7.77
CA ALA A 827 -36.86 11.72 8.40
C ALA A 827 -38.35 11.35 8.16
N GLY A 828 -38.57 10.12 7.70
CA GLY A 828 -39.87 9.58 7.30
C GLY A 828 -40.30 9.88 5.85
N SER A 829 -39.61 10.76 5.13
CA SER A 829 -39.92 11.02 3.71
C SER A 829 -39.68 9.78 2.85
N ILE A 830 -40.48 9.62 1.80
CA ILE A 830 -40.37 8.52 0.84
C ILE A 830 -39.87 9.07 -0.49
N ILE A 831 -38.71 8.59 -0.95
CA ILE A 831 -38.19 8.85 -2.30
C ILE A 831 -38.88 7.87 -3.23
N LYS A 832 -39.80 8.36 -4.07
CA LYS A 832 -40.60 7.59 -5.02
C LYS A 832 -39.96 7.44 -6.40
N THR A 833 -39.23 8.45 -6.86
CA THR A 833 -38.63 8.45 -8.19
C THR A 833 -37.21 9.01 -8.19
N VAL A 834 -36.38 8.54 -9.13
CA VAL A 834 -35.07 9.10 -9.47
C VAL A 834 -35.08 9.45 -10.95
N ASN A 835 -34.82 10.72 -11.28
CA ASN A 835 -34.92 11.27 -12.64
C ASN A 835 -36.25 10.92 -13.35
N GLY A 836 -37.35 10.92 -12.59
CA GLY A 836 -38.69 10.61 -13.09
C GLY A 836 -38.99 9.11 -13.22
N THR A 837 -38.00 8.22 -13.05
CA THR A 837 -38.21 6.78 -13.02
C THR A 837 -38.68 6.34 -11.64
N ALA A 838 -39.82 5.66 -11.57
CA ALA A 838 -40.38 5.17 -10.31
C ALA A 838 -39.60 3.97 -9.75
N ILE A 839 -39.27 4.04 -8.45
CA ILE A 839 -38.69 2.94 -7.68
C ILE A 839 -39.84 2.01 -7.30
N GLN A 840 -39.88 0.81 -7.88
CA GLN A 840 -40.96 -0.14 -7.59
C GLN A 840 -40.85 -0.67 -6.15
N LYS A 841 -41.95 -1.27 -5.68
CA LYS A 841 -42.02 -1.86 -4.33
C LYS A 841 -40.89 -2.89 -4.06
N SER A 842 -40.54 -3.67 -5.08
CA SER A 842 -39.51 -4.71 -5.01
C SER A 842 -38.09 -4.18 -5.15
N ASP A 843 -37.92 -2.93 -5.58
CA ASP A 843 -36.63 -2.48 -6.09
C ASP A 843 -35.84 -1.78 -4.98
N ASP A 844 -34.53 -1.96 -5.03
CA ASP A 844 -33.56 -1.17 -4.29
C ASP A 844 -33.33 0.19 -4.99
N ILE A 845 -32.78 1.17 -4.28
CA ILE A 845 -32.44 2.47 -4.83
C ILE A 845 -31.13 2.47 -5.65
N TYR A 846 -30.15 1.64 -5.28
CA TYR A 846 -28.81 1.67 -5.91
C TYR A 846 -28.82 1.50 -7.45
N PRO A 847 -29.64 0.62 -8.06
CA PRO A 847 -29.75 0.51 -9.52
C PRO A 847 -30.14 1.82 -10.22
N TYR A 848 -30.85 2.72 -9.52
CA TYR A 848 -31.29 4.02 -10.03
C TYR A 848 -30.25 5.13 -9.85
N LEU A 849 -29.22 4.92 -9.02
CA LEU A 849 -28.15 5.88 -8.74
C LEU A 849 -26.88 5.65 -9.57
N ARG A 850 -26.94 4.71 -10.52
CA ARG A 850 -25.82 4.34 -11.38
C ARG A 850 -25.37 5.48 -12.28
N ASN A 851 -24.08 5.75 -12.29
CA ASN A 851 -23.41 6.79 -13.06
C ASN A 851 -23.94 8.20 -12.79
N LEU A 852 -24.50 8.45 -11.59
CA LEU A 852 -25.06 9.76 -11.19
C LEU A 852 -24.16 10.56 -10.24
N ILE A 853 -22.99 10.05 -9.84
CA ILE A 853 -22.04 10.79 -8.98
C ILE A 853 -21.72 12.16 -9.58
N GLY A 854 -21.91 13.22 -8.80
CA GLY A 854 -21.66 14.61 -9.18
C GLY A 854 -22.62 15.17 -10.24
N LYS A 855 -23.63 14.43 -10.68
CA LYS A 855 -24.59 14.87 -11.70
C LYS A 855 -25.89 15.35 -11.06
N PRO A 856 -26.52 16.44 -11.57
CA PRO A 856 -27.83 16.86 -11.11
C PRO A 856 -28.85 15.71 -11.23
N THR A 857 -29.46 15.33 -10.11
CA THR A 857 -30.40 14.21 -10.02
C THR A 857 -31.69 14.70 -9.38
N THR A 858 -32.83 14.47 -10.04
CA THR A 858 -34.14 14.87 -9.52
C THR A 858 -34.79 13.71 -8.78
N LEU A 859 -35.07 13.90 -7.49
CA LEU A 859 -35.79 12.94 -6.65
C LEU A 859 -37.25 13.38 -6.51
N GLY A 860 -38.19 12.49 -6.80
CA GLY A 860 -39.60 12.69 -6.45
C GLY A 860 -39.84 12.23 -5.01
N VAL A 861 -40.17 13.14 -4.10
CA VAL A 861 -40.19 12.89 -2.65
C VAL A 861 -41.58 13.17 -2.08
N VAL A 862 -42.06 12.27 -1.23
CA VAL A 862 -43.32 12.41 -0.48
C VAL A 862 -42.96 12.67 0.98
N LYS A 863 -43.43 13.78 1.56
CA LYS A 863 -43.22 14.09 2.99
C LYS A 863 -44.09 13.16 3.88
N PRO A 864 -43.70 12.91 5.15
CA PRO A 864 -44.45 12.03 6.06
C PRO A 864 -45.95 12.37 6.19
N ASP A 865 -46.30 13.67 6.13
CA ASP A 865 -47.64 14.17 6.43
C ASP A 865 -48.46 14.53 5.18
N THR A 866 -48.01 14.14 3.99
CA THR A 866 -48.66 14.52 2.72
C THR A 866 -48.56 13.41 1.69
N ASP A 867 -49.53 13.28 0.78
CA ASP A 867 -49.42 12.38 -0.39
C ASP A 867 -48.86 13.08 -1.64
N LYS A 868 -48.47 14.36 -1.54
CA LYS A 868 -47.99 15.14 -2.68
C LYS A 868 -46.52 14.82 -2.94
N VAL A 869 -46.23 14.42 -4.18
CA VAL A 869 -44.85 14.29 -4.67
C VAL A 869 -44.27 15.68 -4.93
N VAL A 870 -43.12 15.97 -4.32
CA VAL A 870 -42.32 17.17 -4.51
C VAL A 870 -41.00 16.77 -5.15
N ASN A 871 -40.61 17.44 -6.24
CA ASN A 871 -39.33 17.20 -6.88
C ASN A 871 -38.22 17.99 -6.16
N VAL A 872 -37.15 17.30 -5.77
CA VAL A 872 -35.97 17.87 -5.13
C VAL A 872 -34.74 17.52 -5.98
N GLN A 873 -33.92 18.51 -6.31
CA GLN A 873 -32.66 18.26 -7.03
C GLN A 873 -31.51 18.07 -6.03
N VAL A 874 -30.75 17.00 -6.22
CA VAL A 874 -29.56 16.66 -5.41
C VAL A 874 -28.38 16.34 -6.33
N PHE A 875 -27.18 16.24 -5.75
CA PHE A 875 -25.96 15.80 -6.44
C PHE A 875 -25.41 14.57 -5.69
N PRO A 876 -25.69 13.34 -6.17
CA PRO A 876 -25.21 12.13 -5.52
C PRO A 876 -23.68 12.15 -5.35
N ILE A 877 -23.22 11.63 -4.22
CA ILE A 877 -21.81 11.61 -3.82
C ILE A 877 -21.22 10.20 -4.00
N ASP A 878 -19.90 10.08 -3.92
CA ASP A 878 -19.25 8.76 -3.89
C ASP A 878 -19.30 8.12 -2.49
N ASN A 879 -18.95 6.83 -2.42
CA ASN A 879 -18.97 6.05 -1.18
C ASN A 879 -18.00 6.59 -0.11
N LYS A 880 -16.86 7.18 -0.52
CA LYS A 880 -15.87 7.76 0.41
C LYS A 880 -16.44 9.00 1.11
N GLN A 881 -17.17 9.83 0.37
CA GLN A 881 -17.86 10.99 0.92
C GLN A 881 -19.00 10.56 1.85
N GLU A 882 -19.79 9.55 1.49
CA GLU A 882 -20.87 9.06 2.36
C GLU A 882 -20.34 8.48 3.68
N PHE A 883 -19.25 7.70 3.62
CA PHE A 883 -18.54 7.24 4.81
C PHE A 883 -18.08 8.39 5.70
N LYS A 884 -17.55 9.47 5.14
CA LYS A 884 -17.17 10.65 5.93
C LYS A 884 -18.36 11.24 6.70
N LEU A 885 -19.52 11.37 6.06
CA LEU A 885 -20.75 11.88 6.70
C LEU A 885 -21.22 10.97 7.84
N SER A 886 -21.22 9.65 7.58
CA SER A 886 -21.58 8.63 8.55
C SER A 886 -20.64 8.62 9.77
N TYR A 887 -19.33 8.78 9.55
CA TYR A 887 -18.35 8.93 10.62
C TYR A 887 -18.64 10.16 11.49
N GLN A 888 -18.91 11.32 10.87
CA GLN A 888 -19.23 12.56 11.57
C GLN A 888 -20.50 12.40 12.41
N TYR A 889 -21.53 11.73 11.87
CA TYR A 889 -22.74 11.39 12.60
C TYR A 889 -22.46 10.52 13.83
N TRP A 890 -21.66 9.46 13.69
CA TRP A 890 -21.26 8.58 14.79
C TRP A 890 -20.51 9.34 15.89
N VAL A 891 -19.56 10.21 15.53
CA VAL A 891 -18.83 11.05 16.49
C VAL A 891 -19.78 11.98 17.25
N ALA A 892 -20.69 12.68 16.55
CA ALA A 892 -21.65 13.59 17.17
C ALA A 892 -22.61 12.86 18.12
N LYS A 893 -23.03 11.63 17.77
CA LYS A 893 -23.85 10.77 18.63
C LYS A 893 -23.13 10.43 19.94
N ASN A 894 -21.86 10.05 19.87
CA ASN A 894 -21.06 9.72 21.06
C ASN A 894 -20.75 10.95 21.92
N GLU A 895 -20.47 12.10 21.30
CA GLU A 895 -20.27 13.37 22.01
C GLU A 895 -21.52 13.76 22.81
N LYS A 896 -22.71 13.67 22.18
CA LYS A 896 -24.00 13.90 22.84
C LYS A 896 -24.26 12.91 23.99
N LEU A 897 -23.88 11.64 23.82
CA LEU A 897 -24.02 10.62 24.85
C LEU A 897 -23.13 10.95 26.07
N ALA A 898 -21.87 11.31 25.86
CA ALA A 898 -20.95 11.68 26.94
C ALA A 898 -21.43 12.93 27.70
N ASP A 899 -21.93 13.94 26.97
CA ASP A 899 -22.50 15.15 27.55
C ASP A 899 -23.73 14.83 28.41
N THR A 900 -24.65 14.01 27.88
CA THR A 900 -25.88 13.60 28.57
C THR A 900 -25.59 12.82 29.85
N LEU A 901 -24.71 11.81 29.77
CA LEU A 901 -24.33 10.97 30.92
C LEU A 901 -23.63 11.78 32.02
N SER A 902 -22.84 12.78 31.64
CA SER A 902 -22.07 13.60 32.57
C SER A 902 -22.77 14.87 33.04
N LYS A 903 -23.96 15.17 32.50
CA LYS A 903 -24.67 16.45 32.69
C LYS A 903 -23.78 17.64 32.32
N GLY A 904 -23.11 17.55 31.17
CA GLY A 904 -22.26 18.60 30.63
C GLY A 904 -20.85 18.71 31.21
N LYS A 905 -20.44 17.83 32.13
CA LYS A 905 -19.14 17.92 32.82
C LYS A 905 -17.98 17.28 32.08
N ILE A 906 -18.24 16.25 31.29
CA ILE A 906 -17.22 15.46 30.61
C ILE A 906 -17.29 15.75 29.11
N GLY A 907 -16.16 16.11 28.51
CA GLY A 907 -16.01 16.23 27.07
C GLY A 907 -15.69 14.89 26.41
N TYR A 908 -15.82 14.82 25.09
CA TYR A 908 -15.49 13.65 24.29
C TYR A 908 -14.73 14.08 23.05
N VAL A 909 -13.72 13.30 22.66
CA VAL A 909 -13.00 13.45 21.41
C VAL A 909 -12.65 12.08 20.88
N HIS A 910 -12.96 11.81 19.61
CA HIS A 910 -12.48 10.62 18.92
C HIS A 910 -11.28 10.94 18.04
N VAL A 911 -10.26 10.07 18.06
CA VAL A 911 -9.03 10.19 17.26
C VAL A 911 -8.96 8.95 16.37
N PRO A 912 -9.36 9.03 15.08
CA PRO A 912 -9.49 7.88 14.20
C PRO A 912 -8.16 7.39 13.62
N GLN A 913 -7.12 8.21 13.60
CA GLN A 913 -5.79 7.88 13.11
C GLN A 913 -4.72 8.64 13.90
N MET A 914 -3.49 8.15 13.89
CA MET A 914 -2.33 8.85 14.43
C MET A 914 -1.69 9.73 13.35
N ASP A 915 -2.48 10.64 12.77
CA ASP A 915 -2.08 11.56 11.72
C ASP A 915 -2.33 13.04 12.07
N SER A 916 -1.77 13.93 11.25
CA SER A 916 -1.77 15.36 11.56
C SER A 916 -3.16 15.98 11.58
N ASP A 917 -4.11 15.45 10.82
CA ASP A 917 -5.47 16.00 10.77
C ASP A 917 -6.29 15.56 11.98
N SER A 918 -6.15 14.30 12.40
CA SER A 918 -6.73 13.79 13.65
C SER A 918 -6.16 14.52 14.87
N TYR A 919 -4.85 14.78 14.90
CA TYR A 919 -4.24 15.57 15.99
C TYR A 919 -4.75 17.01 16.05
N LYS A 920 -4.89 17.69 14.90
CA LYS A 920 -5.45 19.05 14.88
C LYS A 920 -6.88 19.06 15.42
N GLN A 921 -7.71 18.09 15.05
CA GLN A 921 -9.06 17.94 15.58
C GLN A 921 -9.05 17.66 17.09
N LEU A 922 -8.11 16.84 17.57
CA LEU A 922 -7.91 16.62 19.01
C LEU A 922 -7.62 17.91 19.75
N VAL A 923 -6.66 18.71 19.26
CA VAL A 923 -6.32 20.01 19.86
C VAL A 923 -7.50 20.99 19.80
N ASP A 924 -8.16 21.09 18.64
CA ASP A 924 -9.32 21.97 18.45
C ASP A 924 -10.46 21.66 19.42
N LYS A 925 -10.82 20.37 19.55
CA LYS A 925 -11.85 19.96 20.51
C LYS A 925 -11.43 20.15 21.96
N LEU A 926 -10.19 19.82 22.34
CA LEU A 926 -9.71 19.96 23.72
C LEU A 926 -9.69 21.42 24.18
N PHE A 927 -9.15 22.34 23.37
CA PHE A 927 -8.99 23.74 23.76
C PHE A 927 -10.10 24.67 23.27
N GLY A 928 -11.00 24.17 22.41
CA GLY A 928 -12.25 24.81 21.99
C GLY A 928 -13.42 24.33 22.86
N GLU A 929 -14.29 23.51 22.29
CA GLU A 929 -15.56 23.09 22.89
C GLU A 929 -15.42 22.40 24.25
N ASN A 930 -14.36 21.60 24.45
CA ASN A 930 -14.14 20.89 25.71
C ASN A 930 -13.33 21.69 26.74
N ARG A 931 -12.93 22.93 26.44
CA ARG A 931 -12.07 23.75 27.30
C ARG A 931 -12.61 23.89 28.72
N ASP A 932 -13.92 24.06 28.85
CA ASP A 932 -14.60 24.31 30.14
C ASP A 932 -15.08 23.03 30.83
N LYS A 933 -14.93 21.86 30.21
CA LYS A 933 -15.28 20.56 30.80
C LYS A 933 -14.34 20.23 31.97
N ASP A 934 -14.81 19.45 32.95
CA ASP A 934 -14.02 19.01 34.11
C ASP A 934 -12.93 18.01 33.69
N ALA A 935 -13.23 17.15 32.70
CA ALA A 935 -12.35 16.13 32.15
C ALA A 935 -12.82 15.71 30.75
N VAL A 936 -12.03 14.92 30.02
CA VAL A 936 -12.33 14.50 28.63
C VAL A 936 -12.07 13.01 28.42
N VAL A 937 -12.99 12.32 27.73
CA VAL A 937 -12.74 10.99 27.15
C VAL A 937 -12.00 11.15 25.83
N ILE A 938 -10.82 10.54 25.74
CA ILE A 938 -10.05 10.41 24.50
C ILE A 938 -10.36 9.03 23.93
N ASP A 939 -11.17 8.96 22.89
CA ASP A 939 -11.56 7.72 22.24
C ASP A 939 -10.64 7.42 21.06
N ILE A 940 -9.92 6.29 21.12
CA ILE A 940 -9.09 5.78 20.03
C ILE A 940 -9.56 4.42 19.53
N ARG A 941 -10.79 4.01 19.88
CA ARG A 941 -11.41 2.81 19.28
C ARG A 941 -11.40 2.94 17.76
N PHE A 942 -11.19 1.84 17.06
CA PHE A 942 -11.09 1.85 15.59
C PHE A 942 -9.92 2.64 14.99
N ASN A 943 -8.98 3.13 15.81
CA ASN A 943 -7.82 3.84 15.32
C ASN A 943 -6.83 2.89 14.63
N THR A 944 -6.55 3.15 13.35
CA THR A 944 -5.70 2.28 12.52
C THR A 944 -4.21 2.59 12.60
N GLY A 945 -3.79 3.47 13.50
CA GLY A 945 -2.41 3.88 13.71
C GLY A 945 -1.96 5.03 12.83
N GLY A 946 -0.64 5.15 12.64
CA GLY A 946 0.05 6.31 12.07
C GLY A 946 1.41 6.50 12.72
N ASN A 947 1.76 7.72 13.12
CA ASN A 947 3.06 8.00 13.76
C ASN A 947 3.00 9.28 14.62
N LEU A 948 2.09 9.34 15.60
CA LEU A 948 1.90 10.53 16.46
C LEU A 948 1.72 10.23 17.94
N HIS A 949 1.96 9.00 18.40
CA HIS A 949 1.93 8.66 19.82
C HIS A 949 2.76 9.62 20.68
N ASP A 950 3.96 10.02 20.24
CA ASP A 950 4.83 10.95 20.97
C ASP A 950 4.15 12.32 21.20
N GLN A 951 3.59 12.91 20.14
CA GLN A 951 2.96 14.23 20.22
C GLN A 951 1.68 14.19 21.07
N ILE A 952 0.95 13.07 21.07
CA ILE A 952 -0.25 12.90 21.91
C ILE A 952 0.14 12.68 23.37
N VAL A 953 1.17 11.88 23.66
CA VAL A 953 1.72 11.72 25.02
C VAL A 953 2.19 13.07 25.56
N ASP A 954 2.91 13.86 24.76
CA ASP A 954 3.32 15.21 25.14
C ASP A 954 2.12 16.12 25.43
N LEU A 955 1.10 16.09 24.57
CA LEU A 955 -0.11 16.89 24.75
C LEU A 955 -0.82 16.59 26.08
N LEU A 956 -0.89 15.32 26.48
CA LEU A 956 -1.70 14.84 27.61
C LEU A 956 -0.93 14.71 28.94
N SER A 957 0.40 14.78 28.93
CA SER A 957 1.25 14.60 30.12
C SER A 957 1.54 15.88 30.91
N ALA A 958 0.86 16.99 30.62
CA ALA A 958 1.16 18.26 31.27
C ALA A 958 0.60 18.37 32.69
N VAL A 959 1.41 18.98 33.56
CA VAL A 959 1.01 19.39 34.91
C VAL A 959 0.91 20.92 34.95
N GLN A 960 -0.18 21.44 35.53
CA GLN A 960 -0.31 22.89 35.73
C GLN A 960 0.72 23.37 36.75
N TYR A 961 1.56 24.33 36.37
CA TYR A 961 2.63 24.87 37.23
C TYR A 961 2.52 26.38 37.50
N GLY A 962 1.59 27.09 36.85
CA GLY A 962 1.46 28.53 37.02
C GLY A 962 0.12 29.10 36.55
N THR A 963 -0.18 30.31 37.01
CA THR A 963 -1.37 31.07 36.60
C THR A 963 -1.00 32.54 36.45
N ALA A 964 -1.39 33.15 35.33
CA ALA A 964 -1.32 34.59 35.14
C ALA A 964 -2.65 35.21 35.57
N VAL A 965 -2.59 36.15 36.51
CA VAL A 965 -3.76 36.85 37.06
C VAL A 965 -3.62 38.34 36.75
N SER A 966 -4.69 38.95 36.25
CA SER A 966 -4.75 40.39 36.02
C SER A 966 -4.81 41.17 37.35
N ARG A 967 -4.67 42.50 37.27
CA ARG A 967 -4.71 43.39 38.46
C ARG A 967 -6.00 43.24 39.30
N ASP A 968 -7.12 42.94 38.65
CA ASP A 968 -8.45 42.79 39.24
C ASP A 968 -8.80 41.33 39.60
N GLY A 969 -7.88 40.38 39.45
CA GLY A 969 -8.06 38.99 39.88
C GLY A 969 -8.56 38.03 38.80
N TYR A 970 -8.75 38.47 37.56
CA TYR A 970 -9.14 37.59 36.45
C TYR A 970 -7.97 36.67 36.05
N GLN A 971 -8.22 35.36 36.04
CA GLN A 971 -7.23 34.37 35.61
C GLN A 971 -7.12 34.34 34.08
N ALA A 972 -6.18 35.11 33.53
CA ALA A 972 -6.01 35.24 32.09
C ALA A 972 -5.43 33.98 31.42
N ALA A 973 -4.56 33.24 32.12
CA ALA A 973 -3.97 32.01 31.59
C ALA A 973 -3.53 31.04 32.69
N LYS A 974 -3.56 29.74 32.37
CA LYS A 974 -2.94 28.65 33.15
C LYS A 974 -1.79 28.06 32.34
N PHE A 975 -0.66 27.79 32.99
CA PHE A 975 0.53 27.26 32.32
C PHE A 975 0.77 25.78 32.64
N PRO A 976 1.12 24.95 31.65
CA PRO A 976 1.35 25.32 30.24
C PRO A 976 0.04 25.63 29.48
N ILE A 977 0.08 26.60 28.55
CA ILE A 977 -1.12 27.08 27.83
C ILE A 977 -1.60 26.08 26.77
N ARG A 978 -0.67 25.39 26.10
CA ARG A 978 -0.95 24.53 24.93
C ARG A 978 -0.85 23.03 25.20
N ARG A 979 -0.86 22.63 26.47
CA ARG A 979 -0.86 21.22 26.86
C ARG A 979 -2.00 20.98 27.82
N TRP A 980 -2.69 19.86 27.67
CA TRP A 980 -3.89 19.56 28.43
C TRP A 980 -3.52 19.18 29.87
N THR A 981 -4.18 19.80 30.84
CA THR A 981 -3.86 19.65 32.28
C THR A 981 -5.00 19.07 33.12
N LYS A 982 -6.17 18.81 32.51
CA LYS A 982 -7.32 18.23 33.20
C LYS A 982 -7.33 16.70 33.02
N PRO A 983 -8.03 15.95 33.89
CA PRO A 983 -8.05 14.49 33.79
C PRO A 983 -8.54 14.00 32.42
N THR A 984 -8.00 12.87 31.97
CA THR A 984 -8.47 12.15 30.79
C THR A 984 -8.64 10.65 31.09
N VAL A 985 -9.42 9.99 30.25
CA VAL A 985 -9.50 8.52 30.14
C VAL A 985 -9.25 8.19 28.67
N LEU A 986 -8.49 7.13 28.41
CA LEU A 986 -8.30 6.59 27.06
C LEU A 986 -9.28 5.44 26.83
N LEU A 987 -10.15 5.58 25.84
CA LEU A 987 -11.10 4.54 25.44
C LEU A 987 -10.53 3.76 24.24
N VAL A 988 -10.46 2.43 24.36
CA VAL A 988 -9.76 1.54 23.40
C VAL A 988 -10.61 0.33 23.02
N ASN A 989 -10.32 -0.30 21.90
CA ASN A 989 -10.86 -1.62 21.56
C ASN A 989 -9.85 -2.45 20.75
N SER A 990 -10.22 -3.68 20.39
CA SER A 990 -9.41 -4.61 19.60
C SER A 990 -9.09 -4.12 18.18
N TYR A 991 -9.71 -3.04 17.71
CA TYR A 991 -9.35 -2.40 16.44
C TYR A 991 -8.19 -1.40 16.55
N CYS A 992 -7.73 -1.04 17.75
CA CYS A 992 -6.56 -0.18 17.93
C CYS A 992 -5.31 -0.88 17.36
N TYR A 993 -4.87 -0.45 16.18
CA TYR A 993 -3.81 -1.10 15.40
C TYR A 993 -2.58 -0.19 15.26
N SER A 994 -1.40 -0.78 15.08
CA SER A 994 -0.13 -0.09 14.90
C SER A 994 0.15 0.92 16.02
N ASP A 995 0.40 2.17 15.66
CA ASP A 995 0.65 3.29 16.59
C ASP A 995 -0.43 3.48 17.67
N ALA A 996 -1.69 3.10 17.39
CA ALA A 996 -2.75 3.14 18.39
C ALA A 996 -2.56 2.08 19.49
N SER A 997 -2.04 0.90 19.12
CA SER A 997 -1.65 -0.14 20.06
C SER A 997 -0.50 0.33 20.96
N VAL A 998 0.47 1.04 20.37
CA VAL A 998 1.60 1.63 21.11
C VAL A 998 1.12 2.73 22.06
N MET A 999 0.22 3.61 21.59
CA MET A 999 -0.35 4.68 22.41
C MET A 999 -1.07 4.14 23.65
N ALA A 1000 -1.81 3.02 23.54
CA ALA A 1000 -2.47 2.39 24.68
C ALA A 1000 -1.46 1.98 25.76
N GLN A 1001 -0.35 1.33 25.37
CA GLN A 1001 0.73 0.97 26.30
C GLN A 1001 1.40 2.21 26.91
N LEU A 1002 1.75 3.19 26.08
CA LEU A 1002 2.42 4.41 26.54
C LEU A 1002 1.55 5.23 27.49
N TYR A 1003 0.24 5.24 27.29
CA TYR A 1003 -0.70 5.92 28.18
C TYR A 1003 -0.69 5.32 29.60
N GLN A 1004 -0.65 3.98 29.71
CA GLN A 1004 -0.51 3.27 30.99
C GLN A 1004 0.87 3.50 31.61
N ASP A 1005 1.94 3.32 30.83
CA ASP A 1005 3.32 3.43 31.29
C ASP A 1005 3.64 4.83 31.86
N ASN A 1006 3.10 5.87 31.22
CA ASN A 1006 3.28 7.27 31.63
C ASN A 1006 2.23 7.73 32.66
N LYS A 1007 1.29 6.87 33.06
CA LYS A 1007 0.25 7.15 34.07
C LYS A 1007 -0.59 8.40 33.72
N LEU A 1008 -0.97 8.54 32.45
CA LEU A 1008 -1.71 9.70 31.95
C LEU A 1008 -3.20 9.70 32.38
N GLY A 1009 -3.72 8.54 32.75
CA GLY A 1009 -5.10 8.32 33.18
C GLY A 1009 -5.40 6.82 33.22
N LYS A 1010 -6.68 6.44 33.12
CA LYS A 1010 -7.10 5.04 33.00
C LYS A 1010 -7.38 4.67 31.54
N VAL A 1011 -6.96 3.48 31.14
CA VAL A 1011 -7.37 2.85 29.87
C VAL A 1011 -8.62 2.02 30.12
N VAL A 1012 -9.67 2.24 29.33
CA VAL A 1012 -10.99 1.59 29.46
C VAL A 1012 -11.37 0.98 28.11
N GLY A 1013 -11.89 -0.25 28.08
CA GLY A 1013 -12.39 -0.86 26.85
C GLY A 1013 -12.00 -2.32 26.67
N ASP A 1014 -11.83 -2.76 25.42
CA ASP A 1014 -11.36 -4.12 25.09
C ASP A 1014 -9.83 -4.24 25.10
N THR A 1015 -9.35 -5.47 25.22
CA THR A 1015 -7.94 -5.81 24.99
C THR A 1015 -7.49 -5.38 23.60
N VAL A 1016 -6.28 -4.82 23.52
CA VAL A 1016 -5.67 -4.34 22.27
C VAL A 1016 -4.62 -5.35 21.78
N PRO A 1017 -4.54 -5.66 20.46
CA PRO A 1017 -3.82 -6.84 19.99
C PRO A 1017 -2.29 -6.85 20.11
N GLY A 1018 -1.63 -5.69 20.29
CA GLY A 1018 -0.17 -5.60 20.37
C GLY A 1018 0.51 -5.61 19.01
N THR A 1019 0.43 -4.49 18.28
CA THR A 1019 0.85 -4.40 16.86
C THR A 1019 1.96 -3.36 16.63
N GLY A 1020 2.95 -3.28 17.53
CA GLY A 1020 3.97 -2.23 17.53
C GLY A 1020 5.14 -2.42 16.54
N THR A 1021 4.87 -2.43 15.23
CA THR A 1021 5.91 -2.47 14.18
C THR A 1021 5.79 -1.32 13.16
N PHE A 1022 6.92 -0.88 12.60
CA PHE A 1022 6.97 -0.01 11.43
C PHE A 1022 7.12 -0.84 10.16
N VAL A 1023 6.22 -0.61 9.22
CA VAL A 1023 6.09 -1.40 7.99
C VAL A 1023 6.50 -0.62 6.75
N ASN A 1024 7.17 -1.32 5.85
CA ASN A 1024 7.50 -0.83 4.53
C ASN A 1024 6.55 -1.46 3.50
N TRP A 1025 5.56 -0.69 3.06
CA TRP A 1025 4.65 -1.08 1.99
C TRP A 1025 5.27 -0.74 0.63
N GLN A 1026 5.58 -1.76 -0.16
CA GLN A 1026 6.27 -1.61 -1.44
C GLN A 1026 5.41 -2.11 -2.61
N HIS A 1027 5.29 -1.26 -3.64
CA HIS A 1027 4.84 -1.70 -4.95
C HIS A 1027 5.84 -2.68 -5.55
N GLN A 1028 5.32 -3.81 -6.04
CA GLN A 1028 6.13 -4.84 -6.69
C GLN A 1028 6.37 -4.50 -8.17
N GLN A 1029 7.08 -5.37 -8.90
CA GLN A 1029 7.28 -5.18 -10.36
C GLN A 1029 5.95 -4.96 -11.09
N ASN A 1030 4.89 -5.66 -10.66
CA ASN A 1030 3.52 -5.22 -10.90
C ASN A 1030 3.14 -4.10 -9.92
N PRO A 1031 2.99 -2.84 -10.34
CA PRO A 1031 2.70 -1.74 -9.42
C PRO A 1031 1.31 -1.86 -8.77
N MET A 1032 0.40 -2.67 -9.31
CA MET A 1032 -0.91 -2.94 -8.68
C MET A 1032 -0.81 -3.94 -7.51
N LEU A 1033 0.29 -4.67 -7.39
CA LEU A 1033 0.57 -5.56 -6.27
C LEU A 1033 1.42 -4.83 -5.23
N VAL A 1034 0.92 -4.75 -4.01
CA VAL A 1034 1.61 -4.11 -2.87
C VAL A 1034 1.91 -5.19 -1.84
N TYR A 1035 3.13 -5.19 -1.30
CA TYR A 1035 3.56 -6.10 -0.24
C TYR A 1035 4.10 -5.31 0.96
N GLY A 1036 3.74 -5.73 2.18
CA GLY A 1036 4.18 -5.12 3.44
C GLY A 1036 5.15 -6.02 4.20
N VAL A 1037 6.31 -5.46 4.55
CA VAL A 1037 7.28 -6.10 5.47
C VAL A 1037 7.46 -5.24 6.73
N PRO A 1038 7.18 -5.78 7.94
CA PRO A 1038 7.46 -5.10 9.20
C PRO A 1038 8.96 -5.15 9.47
N GLN A 1039 9.64 -4.02 9.25
CA GLN A 1039 11.10 -3.99 9.26
C GLN A 1039 11.73 -3.40 10.52
N LEU A 1040 10.95 -2.70 11.33
CA LEU A 1040 11.37 -2.25 12.65
C LEU A 1040 10.28 -2.63 13.66
N GLY A 1041 10.68 -3.15 14.81
CA GLY A 1041 9.80 -3.38 15.95
C GLY A 1041 10.06 -2.35 17.03
N MET A 1042 9.01 -1.96 17.75
CA MET A 1042 9.16 -1.14 18.95
C MET A 1042 9.38 -2.03 20.16
N LYS A 1043 10.28 -1.59 21.05
CA LYS A 1043 10.50 -2.22 22.36
C LYS A 1043 10.04 -1.32 23.47
N ASP A 1044 9.50 -1.92 24.53
CA ASP A 1044 9.26 -1.22 25.79
C ASP A 1044 10.59 -0.90 26.51
N LYS A 1045 10.49 -0.17 27.62
CA LYS A 1045 11.63 0.18 28.49
C LYS A 1045 12.33 -1.03 29.13
N HIS A 1046 11.72 -2.22 29.07
CA HIS A 1046 12.25 -3.48 29.58
C HIS A 1046 12.89 -4.33 28.48
N GLY A 1047 12.81 -3.90 27.21
CA GLY A 1047 13.38 -4.58 26.06
C GLY A 1047 12.45 -5.62 25.42
N ASN A 1048 11.18 -5.72 25.85
CA ASN A 1048 10.17 -6.58 25.25
C ASN A 1048 9.61 -5.94 23.99
N TRP A 1049 9.28 -6.73 22.98
CA TRP A 1049 8.62 -6.23 21.77
C TRP A 1049 7.17 -5.86 22.07
N LEU A 1050 6.72 -4.72 21.53
CA LEU A 1050 5.30 -4.34 21.53
C LEU A 1050 4.49 -5.05 20.42
N GLU A 1051 5.15 -5.87 19.60
CA GLU A 1051 4.53 -6.79 18.65
C GLU A 1051 4.19 -8.11 19.35
N ASN A 1052 3.00 -8.67 19.08
CA ASN A 1052 2.47 -9.87 19.73
C ASN A 1052 2.34 -9.79 21.26
N GLN A 1053 2.29 -8.57 21.81
CA GLN A 1053 2.07 -8.34 23.23
C GLN A 1053 0.75 -7.61 23.43
N GLU A 1054 -0.29 -8.35 23.84
CA GLU A 1054 -1.60 -7.78 24.13
C GLU A 1054 -1.52 -6.70 25.22
N ILE A 1055 -2.21 -5.59 25.00
CA ILE A 1055 -2.35 -4.52 26.00
C ILE A 1055 -3.71 -4.70 26.66
N VAL A 1056 -3.67 -4.97 27.97
CA VAL A 1056 -4.87 -5.16 28.80
C VAL A 1056 -5.27 -3.81 29.43
N PRO A 1057 -6.48 -3.28 29.15
CA PRO A 1057 -6.98 -2.06 29.77
C PRO A 1057 -6.99 -2.13 31.30
N ASP A 1058 -6.87 -0.99 31.97
CA ASP A 1058 -7.07 -0.90 33.43
C ASP A 1058 -8.47 -1.33 33.85
N VAL A 1059 -9.46 -1.04 32.98
CA VAL A 1059 -10.87 -1.42 33.17
C VAL A 1059 -11.35 -2.10 31.89
N ILE A 1060 -11.39 -3.44 31.92
CA ILE A 1060 -11.87 -4.24 30.80
C ILE A 1060 -13.40 -4.15 30.73
N VAL A 1061 -13.92 -3.80 29.56
CA VAL A 1061 -15.36 -3.76 29.27
C VAL A 1061 -15.60 -3.96 27.78
N HIS A 1062 -16.50 -4.89 27.46
CA HIS A 1062 -16.81 -5.29 26.08
C HIS A 1062 -18.13 -4.70 25.59
N ASN A 1063 -18.13 -4.20 24.35
CA ASN A 1063 -19.37 -3.94 23.60
C ASN A 1063 -19.80 -5.23 22.87
N TYR A 1064 -20.47 -6.12 23.60
CA TYR A 1064 -21.00 -7.37 23.03
C TYR A 1064 -22.07 -7.12 21.95
N PRO A 1065 -22.24 -8.02 20.97
CA PRO A 1065 -23.22 -7.86 19.88
C PRO A 1065 -24.64 -7.46 20.34
N ASP A 1066 -25.16 -8.02 21.44
CA ASP A 1066 -26.45 -7.62 22.01
C ASP A 1066 -26.49 -6.14 22.43
N SER A 1067 -25.39 -5.60 22.98
CA SER A 1067 -25.31 -4.17 23.32
C SER A 1067 -25.27 -3.29 22.08
N ILE A 1068 -24.60 -3.77 21.01
CA ILE A 1068 -24.56 -3.12 19.70
C ILE A 1068 -25.96 -3.02 19.09
N ALA A 1069 -26.67 -4.15 19.03
CA ALA A 1069 -28.02 -4.23 18.48
C ALA A 1069 -29.02 -3.33 19.23
N ASN A 1070 -28.80 -3.14 20.54
CA ASN A 1070 -29.61 -2.26 21.39
C ASN A 1070 -29.10 -0.80 21.45
N GLN A 1071 -28.14 -0.41 20.62
CA GLN A 1071 -27.53 0.93 20.57
C GLN A 1071 -26.94 1.42 21.89
N ARG A 1072 -26.37 0.51 22.68
CA ARG A 1072 -25.80 0.82 23.97
C ARG A 1072 -24.28 0.71 23.92
N ASP A 1073 -23.60 1.84 24.01
CA ASP A 1073 -22.13 1.91 24.11
C ASP A 1073 -21.68 1.80 25.58
N VAL A 1074 -21.54 0.56 26.06
CA VAL A 1074 -21.19 0.26 27.46
C VAL A 1074 -19.75 0.71 27.77
N GLN A 1075 -18.86 0.68 26.78
CA GLN A 1075 -17.50 1.17 26.89
C GLN A 1075 -17.47 2.68 27.20
N LEU A 1076 -18.17 3.49 26.41
CA LEU A 1076 -18.25 4.93 26.63
C LEU A 1076 -18.96 5.27 27.95
N GLU A 1077 -20.06 4.58 28.27
CA GLU A 1077 -20.74 4.72 29.58
C GLU A 1077 -19.77 4.50 30.75
N THR A 1078 -18.93 3.47 30.64
CA THR A 1078 -17.94 3.12 31.66
C THR A 1078 -16.84 4.18 31.75
N ALA A 1079 -16.31 4.65 30.61
CA ALA A 1079 -15.30 5.70 30.56
C ALA A 1079 -15.78 7.00 31.23
N VAL A 1080 -17.01 7.44 30.93
CA VAL A 1080 -17.63 8.62 31.57
C VAL A 1080 -17.79 8.39 33.07
N LYS A 1081 -18.25 7.21 33.48
CA LYS A 1081 -18.38 6.85 34.91
C LYS A 1081 -17.05 6.93 35.65
N GLN A 1082 -15.95 6.43 35.07
CA GLN A 1082 -14.61 6.48 35.68
C GLN A 1082 -14.15 7.94 35.91
N LEU A 1083 -14.43 8.84 34.97
CA LEU A 1083 -14.08 10.26 35.12
C LEU A 1083 -14.95 10.96 36.17
N LEU A 1084 -16.22 10.57 36.33
CA LEU A 1084 -17.10 11.12 37.36
C LEU A 1084 -16.76 10.63 38.77
N SER A 1085 -16.23 9.40 38.91
CA SER A 1085 -15.86 8.83 40.21
C SER A 1085 -14.53 9.32 40.77
N ASN A 1086 -13.67 9.92 39.94
CA ASN A 1086 -12.35 10.45 40.35
C ASN A 1086 -12.42 11.86 40.99
N LYS A 1087 -13.47 12.14 41.78
CA LYS A 1087 -13.57 13.38 42.58
C LYS A 1087 -13.23 13.16 44.04
#